data_AF-A0A970MYV6-F1
#
_entry.id   AF-A0A970MYV6-F1
#
_cell.length_a   1.000
_cell.length_b   1.000
_cell.length_c   1.000
_cell.angle_alpha   90.00
_cell.angle_beta   90.00
_cell.angle_gamma   90.00
#
_symmetry.space_group_name_H-M   'P 1'
#
loop_
_entity.id
_entity.type
_entity.pdbx_description
1 polymer ?
#
loop_
_entity_poly.entity_id
_entity_poly.type
_entity_poly.pdbx_seq_one_letter_code
_entity_poly.pdbx_strand_id
1 'polypeptide(L)'
;MSQNETISIGYAQEIPGGYVFELGNGWLTRRIHCISGRIATTSLTNEVNGEEYLSETPTEFEIVLTGEGQRVTLDSKDFFLTGFETPNWDESHRTLKLRLEADINDVKLPVCVFYEIRAEDNFMRKWIVIEPCALENWTIRQVTIEKILFREQVEGVAPKPRYPNVYANSEDKVHTDPDKVDVSEPDTRFAFGDLSRSVLTYWGSEEGLFFFTESLTGSENFYRPSGLTMKHRDHAPLTAGITTGPAVIGAYIGPAQTGFKRYTQHLSKHWCAMSGKSVPVTWNTWLITLPDDEPLHANFDRRFLIEVIEQMKSAGFYECLHLDLGWEADYPLSYDESKFPNALSEIARRASESVLDMSFWINPFSCNYWKSRMEAEHPEYIVPNKVSARSKAAALCVMTEYYKYVRRRIIDLAVGLNARMIYWDGNDWNIPDCTSNLHDHRDKEELEVTAVKRLAEICNAAHDARQDLIISAFSLPFDNHRLRALDCQAIADTHRFDTVQSELIHRQQIYQMTFEHPYHTIWSNWYGINWHEAGKNNLTDRPFRELRHALMSMIGNGLAQAGGSIDLGQAAPELIGLLRDLFAFRKRFESYFGVYQHVLGFPDGANADGEGHIIDGAGFIVLINPTREATEVRLPLDEPELELEHGKHLLSDWSHLTEGMPMDPATTAKPPVIQLAPLEVRYIGINIDRK
;
A
#
# COMPACT_ATOMS: atom_id res chain seq x y z
N MET A 1 17.09 8.71 -22.27
CA MET A 1 18.22 7.78 -22.50
C MET A 1 17.78 6.83 -23.61
N SER A 2 18.62 6.62 -24.62
CA SER A 2 18.33 5.62 -25.66
C SER A 2 18.23 4.24 -25.01
N GLN A 3 17.29 3.42 -25.48
CA GLN A 3 17.17 1.99 -25.16
C GLN A 3 18.46 1.26 -25.56
N ASN A 4 19.53 1.39 -24.77
CA ASN A 4 20.58 0.40 -24.76
C ASN A 4 19.89 -0.92 -24.40
N GLU A 5 20.09 -1.95 -25.21
CA GLU A 5 19.62 -3.29 -24.91
C GLU A 5 19.99 -3.62 -23.47
N THR A 6 18.97 -3.64 -22.61
CA THR A 6 19.11 -3.93 -21.19
C THR A 6 19.48 -5.41 -21.13
N ILE A 7 20.77 -5.71 -21.01
CA ILE A 7 21.26 -7.08 -20.80
C ILE A 7 21.66 -7.25 -19.34
N SER A 8 21.50 -8.46 -18.83
CA SER A 8 22.15 -8.89 -17.60
C SER A 8 23.61 -9.24 -17.88
N ILE A 9 24.49 -8.62 -17.11
CA ILE A 9 25.94 -8.78 -17.20
C ILE A 9 26.44 -9.67 -16.06
N GLY A 10 27.57 -10.33 -16.28
CA GLY A 10 28.18 -11.12 -15.22
C GLY A 10 29.10 -12.23 -15.71
N TYR A 11 29.94 -12.70 -14.80
CA TYR A 11 30.83 -13.83 -15.01
C TYR A 11 31.00 -14.63 -13.72
N ALA A 12 31.45 -15.87 -13.88
CA ALA A 12 31.90 -16.74 -12.81
C ALA A 12 33.33 -17.17 -13.14
N GLN A 13 34.27 -16.91 -12.24
CA GLN A 13 35.68 -17.18 -12.48
C GLN A 13 36.32 -17.84 -11.25
N GLU A 14 37.07 -18.91 -11.49
CA GLU A 14 37.95 -19.49 -10.47
C GLU A 14 39.19 -18.60 -10.28
N ILE A 15 39.54 -18.34 -9.02
CA ILE A 15 40.69 -17.55 -8.61
C ILE A 15 41.51 -18.34 -7.58
N PRO A 16 42.79 -17.97 -7.33
CA PRO A 16 43.57 -18.63 -6.29
C PRO A 16 42.84 -18.62 -4.94
N GLY A 17 42.51 -19.80 -4.42
CA GLY A 17 41.84 -19.96 -3.13
C GLY A 17 40.31 -19.86 -3.16
N GLY A 18 39.67 -19.78 -4.34
CA GLY A 18 38.21 -19.81 -4.43
C GLY A 18 37.61 -19.30 -5.74
N TYR A 19 36.52 -18.54 -5.64
CA TYR A 19 35.75 -18.06 -6.80
C TYR A 19 35.40 -16.58 -6.67
N VAL A 20 35.24 -15.92 -7.81
CA VAL A 20 34.61 -14.60 -7.90
C VAL A 20 33.42 -14.68 -8.85
N PHE A 21 32.34 -14.06 -8.43
CA PHE A 21 31.12 -13.91 -9.22
C PHE A 21 30.81 -12.44 -9.37
N GLU A 22 30.39 -12.06 -10.57
CA GLU A 22 29.83 -10.74 -10.83
C GLU A 22 28.47 -10.93 -11.48
N LEU A 23 27.46 -10.23 -10.96
CA LEU A 23 26.13 -10.20 -11.53
C LEU A 23 25.72 -8.73 -11.58
N GLY A 24 25.26 -8.26 -12.73
CA GLY A 24 24.69 -6.93 -12.88
C GLY A 24 23.60 -6.83 -13.95
N ASN A 25 22.95 -5.68 -14.00
CA ASN A 25 22.10 -5.22 -15.11
C ASN A 25 22.59 -3.83 -15.54
N GLY A 26 21.84 -3.14 -16.40
CA GLY A 26 22.18 -1.77 -16.83
C GLY A 26 22.19 -0.71 -15.72
N TRP A 27 21.91 -1.08 -14.46
CA TRP A 27 21.77 -0.16 -13.33
C TRP A 27 22.71 -0.49 -12.18
N LEU A 28 22.79 -1.76 -11.78
CA LEU A 28 23.55 -2.21 -10.62
C LEU A 28 24.40 -3.41 -10.97
N THR A 29 25.62 -3.45 -10.42
CA THR A 29 26.48 -4.64 -10.43
C THR A 29 26.91 -4.97 -9.01
N ARG A 30 26.90 -6.27 -8.68
CA ARG A 30 27.39 -6.80 -7.42
C ARG A 30 28.49 -7.82 -7.69
N ARG A 31 29.63 -7.65 -7.01
CA ARG A 31 30.74 -8.61 -7.03
C ARG A 31 30.81 -9.37 -5.71
N ILE A 32 30.82 -10.70 -5.81
CA ILE A 32 30.83 -11.62 -4.68
C ILE A 32 32.10 -12.46 -4.76
N HIS A 33 32.92 -12.39 -3.72
CA HIS A 33 34.09 -13.23 -3.55
C HIS A 33 33.77 -14.39 -2.62
N CYS A 34 34.24 -15.57 -3.00
CA CYS A 34 34.21 -16.79 -2.20
C CYS A 34 35.66 -17.24 -1.96
N ILE A 35 36.33 -16.75 -0.92
CA ILE A 35 37.77 -17.01 -0.68
C ILE A 35 37.92 -17.86 0.58
N SER A 36 38.72 -18.93 0.52
CA SER A 36 38.90 -19.87 1.65
C SER A 36 37.57 -20.43 2.18
N GLY A 37 36.61 -20.63 1.27
CA GLY A 37 35.25 -21.08 1.59
C GLY A 37 34.35 -20.02 2.24
N ARG A 38 34.80 -18.78 2.46
CA ARG A 38 33.96 -17.70 3.03
C ARG A 38 33.42 -16.80 1.93
N ILE A 39 32.19 -16.35 2.08
CA ILE A 39 31.53 -15.47 1.10
C ILE A 39 31.53 -14.03 1.58
N ALA A 40 31.68 -13.10 0.63
CA ALA A 40 31.67 -11.67 0.88
C ALA A 40 31.31 -10.90 -0.40
N THR A 41 30.32 -10.02 -0.32
CA THR A 41 30.13 -8.97 -1.33
C THR A 41 31.25 -7.95 -1.20
N THR A 42 32.04 -7.73 -2.25
CA THR A 42 33.17 -6.80 -2.20
C THR A 42 32.96 -5.53 -2.99
N SER A 43 31.87 -5.46 -3.76
CA SER A 43 31.53 -4.31 -4.58
C SER A 43 30.03 -4.29 -4.86
N LEU A 44 29.42 -3.11 -4.77
CA LEU A 44 28.08 -2.80 -5.25
C LEU A 44 28.17 -1.47 -5.99
N THR A 45 28.16 -1.51 -7.31
CA THR A 45 28.35 -0.34 -8.17
C THR A 45 27.10 0.05 -8.92
N ASN A 46 26.89 1.35 -9.11
CA ASN A 46 25.95 1.87 -10.10
C ASN A 46 26.63 1.87 -11.48
N GLU A 47 26.07 1.13 -12.43
CA GLU A 47 26.66 1.00 -13.77
C GLU A 47 26.53 2.28 -14.61
N VAL A 48 25.61 3.18 -14.26
CA VAL A 48 25.37 4.37 -15.07
C VAL A 48 26.46 5.43 -14.87
N ASN A 49 27.10 5.48 -13.70
CA ASN A 49 28.17 6.42 -13.39
C ASN A 49 29.48 5.77 -12.88
N GLY A 50 29.45 4.49 -12.51
CA GLY A 50 30.60 3.76 -11.96
C GLY A 50 30.86 4.01 -10.47
N GLU A 51 29.93 4.63 -9.73
CA GLU A 51 30.09 4.89 -8.30
C GLU A 51 29.95 3.60 -7.48
N GLU A 52 30.82 3.46 -6.47
CA GLU A 52 30.83 2.34 -5.54
C GLU A 52 30.09 2.74 -4.26
N TYR A 53 29.09 1.95 -3.88
CA TYR A 53 28.24 2.24 -2.74
C TYR A 53 28.81 1.74 -1.40
N LEU A 54 29.64 0.68 -1.41
CA LEU A 54 30.13 0.07 -0.19
C LEU A 54 31.27 0.89 0.43
N SER A 55 31.21 1.09 1.76
CA SER A 55 32.34 1.61 2.54
C SER A 55 33.30 0.50 2.96
N GLU A 56 32.76 -0.67 3.29
CA GLU A 56 33.51 -1.85 3.68
C GLU A 56 32.83 -3.14 3.22
N THR A 57 33.51 -4.28 3.39
CA THR A 57 32.92 -5.59 3.12
C THR A 57 31.84 -5.89 4.15
N PRO A 58 30.56 -6.03 3.75
CA PRO A 58 29.47 -6.30 4.65
C PRO A 58 29.54 -7.71 5.23
N THR A 59 28.85 -7.91 6.36
CA THR A 59 28.41 -9.24 6.75
C THR A 59 27.32 -9.68 5.77
N GLU A 60 27.55 -10.78 5.05
CA GLU A 60 26.70 -11.14 3.92
C GLU A 60 25.28 -11.49 4.39
N PHE A 61 25.13 -12.18 5.52
CA PHE A 61 23.85 -12.47 6.15
C PHE A 61 24.04 -12.88 7.61
N GLU A 62 22.95 -12.89 8.39
CA GLU A 62 22.92 -13.40 9.77
C GLU A 62 21.68 -14.28 10.00
N ILE A 63 21.82 -15.34 10.79
CA ILE A 63 20.74 -16.25 11.17
C ILE A 63 20.68 -16.31 12.69
N VAL A 64 19.53 -15.98 13.26
CA VAL A 64 19.27 -16.07 14.70
C VAL A 64 18.45 -17.33 14.98
N LEU A 65 19.03 -18.23 15.78
CA LEU A 65 18.42 -19.49 16.20
C LEU A 65 18.17 -19.48 17.70
N THR A 66 17.11 -20.17 18.12
CA THR A 66 16.86 -20.45 19.54
C THR A 66 16.46 -21.91 19.73
N GLY A 67 17.05 -22.57 20.72
CA GLY A 67 16.77 -23.96 21.08
C GLY A 67 17.49 -24.32 22.38
N GLU A 68 17.00 -25.30 23.11
CA GLU A 68 17.67 -25.83 24.33
C GLU A 68 18.00 -24.76 25.40
N GLY A 69 17.17 -23.71 25.49
CA GLY A 69 17.41 -22.59 26.42
C GLY A 69 18.53 -21.62 25.98
N GLN A 70 19.03 -21.75 24.75
CA GLN A 70 20.08 -20.91 24.18
C GLN A 70 19.56 -20.07 23.00
N ARG A 71 20.25 -18.95 22.76
CA ARG A 71 20.11 -18.12 21.55
C ARG A 71 21.47 -18.04 20.87
N VAL A 72 21.54 -18.49 19.62
CA VAL A 72 22.75 -18.51 18.80
C VAL A 72 22.54 -17.57 17.62
N THR A 73 23.49 -16.68 17.37
CA THR A 73 23.54 -15.87 16.15
C THR A 73 24.71 -16.35 15.32
N LEU A 74 24.43 -16.86 14.13
CA LEU A 74 25.44 -17.22 13.14
C LEU A 74 25.46 -16.13 12.08
N ASP A 75 26.63 -15.76 11.61
CA ASP A 75 26.77 -14.85 10.48
C ASP A 75 27.55 -15.51 9.34
N SER A 76 27.71 -14.80 8.21
CA SER A 76 28.34 -15.38 7.02
C SER A 76 29.79 -15.88 7.24
N LYS A 77 30.51 -15.43 8.28
CA LYS A 77 31.84 -15.96 8.60
C LYS A 77 31.80 -17.26 9.41
N ASP A 78 30.63 -17.74 9.81
CA ASP A 78 30.47 -19.05 10.46
C ASP A 78 30.24 -20.17 9.42
N PHE A 79 29.84 -19.81 8.19
CA PHE A 79 29.52 -20.75 7.12
C PHE A 79 30.66 -20.98 6.11
N PHE A 80 30.81 -22.21 5.62
CA PHE A 80 31.77 -22.59 4.59
C PHE A 80 31.07 -22.99 3.30
N LEU A 81 31.59 -22.53 2.17
CA LEU A 81 31.12 -22.89 0.83
C LEU A 81 31.40 -24.37 0.54
N THR A 82 30.34 -25.10 0.23
CA THR A 82 30.40 -26.51 -0.18
C THR A 82 30.16 -26.69 -1.69
N GLY A 83 29.57 -25.69 -2.35
CA GLY A 83 29.40 -25.66 -3.81
C GLY A 83 28.63 -24.44 -4.29
N PHE A 84 28.49 -24.30 -5.60
CA PHE A 84 27.65 -23.27 -6.21
C PHE A 84 26.97 -23.79 -7.48
N GLU A 85 25.90 -23.12 -7.90
CA GLU A 85 25.17 -23.37 -9.14
C GLU A 85 24.79 -22.04 -9.78
N THR A 86 24.65 -22.02 -11.10
CA THR A 86 24.12 -20.89 -11.87
C THR A 86 22.86 -21.34 -12.64
N PRO A 87 21.71 -21.50 -11.95
CA PRO A 87 20.53 -22.16 -12.55
C PRO A 87 20.02 -21.48 -13.83
N ASN A 88 20.10 -20.15 -13.87
CA ASN A 88 19.85 -19.34 -15.07
C ASN A 88 21.10 -18.48 -15.30
N TRP A 89 21.64 -18.48 -16.51
CA TRP A 89 22.88 -17.75 -16.81
C TRP A 89 22.96 -17.34 -18.28
N ASP A 90 22.01 -16.52 -18.70
CA ASP A 90 21.97 -15.91 -20.03
C ASP A 90 21.88 -14.37 -19.94
N GLU A 91 21.76 -13.70 -21.08
CA GLU A 91 21.70 -12.23 -21.14
C GLU A 91 20.37 -11.66 -20.63
N SER A 92 19.31 -12.45 -20.56
CA SER A 92 18.01 -11.99 -20.04
C SER A 92 17.89 -12.15 -18.52
N HIS A 93 18.53 -13.19 -17.96
CA HIS A 93 18.33 -13.61 -16.59
C HIS A 93 19.55 -14.35 -16.05
N ARG A 94 20.04 -13.91 -14.88
CA ARG A 94 21.13 -14.56 -14.15
C ARG A 94 20.72 -14.84 -12.71
N THR A 95 20.94 -16.08 -12.29
CA THR A 95 20.77 -16.52 -10.91
C THR A 95 22.05 -17.21 -10.45
N LEU A 96 22.59 -16.79 -9.30
CA LEU A 96 23.68 -17.47 -8.60
C LEU A 96 23.11 -18.10 -7.32
N LYS A 97 23.45 -19.37 -7.07
CA LYS A 97 23.14 -20.09 -5.83
C LYS A 97 24.44 -20.55 -5.20
N LEU A 98 24.73 -20.10 -3.98
CA LEU A 98 25.87 -20.53 -3.17
C LEU A 98 25.39 -21.49 -2.09
N ARG A 99 25.99 -22.67 -2.00
CA ARG A 99 25.67 -23.69 -0.98
C ARG A 99 26.70 -23.62 0.14
N LEU A 100 26.21 -23.50 1.36
CA LEU A 100 26.97 -23.20 2.56
C LEU A 100 26.62 -24.17 3.69
N GLU A 101 27.58 -24.44 4.57
CA GLU A 101 27.35 -25.23 5.79
C GLU A 101 28.01 -24.59 7.01
N ALA A 102 27.33 -24.63 8.16
CA ALA A 102 27.90 -24.34 9.47
C ALA A 102 27.68 -25.53 10.42
N ASP A 103 28.51 -25.63 11.46
CA ASP A 103 28.34 -26.62 12.52
C ASP A 103 27.60 -26.02 13.71
N ILE A 104 26.53 -26.68 14.16
CA ILE A 104 25.78 -26.35 15.38
C ILE A 104 25.62 -27.62 16.17
N ASN A 105 26.22 -27.69 17.36
CA ASN A 105 26.18 -28.90 18.22
C ASN A 105 26.54 -30.18 17.44
N ASP A 106 27.62 -30.14 16.64
CA ASP A 106 28.10 -31.22 15.77
C ASP A 106 27.13 -31.66 14.66
N VAL A 107 26.06 -30.89 14.41
CA VAL A 107 25.12 -31.09 13.29
C VAL A 107 25.36 -30.02 12.23
N LYS A 108 25.40 -30.45 10.96
CA LYS A 108 25.51 -29.55 9.82
C LYS A 108 24.20 -28.80 9.60
N LEU A 109 24.29 -27.47 9.51
CA LEU A 109 23.22 -26.59 9.06
C LEU A 109 23.46 -26.19 7.60
N PRO A 110 22.78 -26.83 6.63
CA PRO A 110 22.83 -26.44 5.23
C PRO A 110 22.06 -25.15 4.95
N VAL A 111 22.70 -24.21 4.27
CA VAL A 111 22.14 -22.91 3.86
C VAL A 111 22.48 -22.65 2.39
N CYS A 112 21.51 -22.15 1.63
CA CYS A 112 21.75 -21.63 0.29
C CYS A 112 21.50 -20.11 0.26
N VAL A 113 22.43 -19.35 -0.33
CA VAL A 113 22.26 -17.92 -0.62
C VAL A 113 22.05 -17.75 -2.11
N PHE A 114 21.00 -17.04 -2.49
CA PHE A 114 20.64 -16.79 -3.88
C PHE A 114 20.80 -15.31 -4.22
N TYR A 115 21.26 -15.04 -5.43
CA TYR A 115 21.29 -13.72 -6.05
C TYR A 115 20.63 -13.82 -7.42
N GLU A 116 19.75 -12.89 -7.74
CA GLU A 116 19.04 -12.85 -9.03
C GLU A 116 19.05 -11.45 -9.63
N ILE A 117 19.30 -11.40 -10.93
CA ILE A 117 19.21 -10.20 -11.74
C ILE A 117 18.54 -10.52 -13.07
N ARG A 118 17.68 -9.59 -13.52
CA ARG A 118 17.04 -9.62 -14.82
C ARG A 118 17.41 -8.38 -15.61
N ALA A 119 17.53 -8.56 -16.92
CA ALA A 119 17.86 -7.53 -17.89
C ALA A 119 17.01 -6.25 -17.73
N GLU A 120 15.69 -6.41 -17.70
CA GLU A 120 14.71 -5.31 -17.73
C GLU A 120 14.42 -4.71 -16.35
N ASP A 121 14.88 -5.34 -15.27
CA ASP A 121 14.70 -4.82 -13.91
C ASP A 121 15.79 -3.76 -13.65
N ASN A 122 15.45 -2.69 -12.95
CA ASN A 122 16.42 -1.73 -12.39
C ASN A 122 16.86 -2.12 -10.98
N PHE A 123 16.73 -3.39 -10.62
CA PHE A 123 16.96 -3.89 -9.28
C PHE A 123 17.46 -5.34 -9.27
N MET A 124 17.95 -5.75 -8.11
CA MET A 124 18.50 -7.06 -7.85
C MET A 124 17.87 -7.68 -6.60
N ARG A 125 17.78 -9.00 -6.59
CA ARG A 125 17.17 -9.77 -5.51
C ARG A 125 18.20 -10.64 -4.82
N LYS A 126 18.05 -10.81 -3.52
CA LYS A 126 18.79 -11.79 -2.72
C LYS A 126 17.88 -12.47 -1.72
N TRP A 127 17.94 -13.78 -1.60
CA TRP A 127 17.20 -14.52 -0.57
C TRP A 127 18.00 -15.69 -0.03
N ILE A 128 17.54 -16.25 1.08
CA ILE A 128 18.23 -17.32 1.81
C ILE A 128 17.28 -18.49 1.97
N VAL A 129 17.79 -19.69 1.70
CA VAL A 129 17.11 -20.96 2.01
C VAL A 129 17.89 -21.66 3.10
N ILE A 130 17.25 -21.90 4.24
CA ILE A 130 17.78 -22.74 5.31
C ILE A 130 17.11 -24.09 5.14
N GLU A 131 17.88 -25.11 4.77
CA GLU A 131 17.34 -26.44 4.54
C GLU A 131 16.96 -27.12 5.88
N PRO A 132 16.00 -28.06 5.86
CA PRO A 132 15.65 -28.86 7.04
C PRO A 132 16.88 -29.46 7.73
N CYS A 133 17.02 -29.22 9.03
CA CYS A 133 18.14 -29.73 9.82
C CYS A 133 17.62 -30.58 10.99
N ALA A 134 18.31 -31.67 11.30
CA ALA A 134 17.87 -32.68 12.28
C ALA A 134 17.98 -32.24 13.76
N LEU A 135 18.21 -30.95 14.02
CA LEU A 135 18.22 -30.37 15.36
C LEU A 135 16.79 -30.11 15.84
N GLU A 136 16.25 -31.07 16.60
CA GLU A 136 14.93 -30.96 17.22
C GLU A 136 14.87 -29.82 18.26
N ASN A 137 13.70 -29.21 18.45
CA ASN A 137 13.47 -28.11 19.41
C ASN A 137 14.24 -26.81 19.14
N TRP A 138 14.92 -26.70 18.00
CA TRP A 138 15.49 -25.45 17.51
C TRP A 138 14.52 -24.72 16.58
N THR A 139 14.63 -23.39 16.56
CA THR A 139 13.78 -22.52 15.74
C THR A 139 14.60 -21.42 15.12
N ILE A 140 14.28 -21.14 13.86
CA ILE A 140 14.79 -19.99 13.11
C ILE A 140 13.94 -18.77 13.47
N ARG A 141 14.48 -17.87 14.30
CA ARG A 141 13.77 -16.65 14.73
C ARG A 141 13.72 -15.62 13.62
N GLN A 142 14.90 -15.27 13.12
CA GLN A 142 15.11 -14.17 12.21
C GLN A 142 16.28 -14.50 11.29
N VAL A 143 16.19 -14.05 10.04
CA VAL A 143 17.28 -14.02 9.09
C VAL A 143 17.51 -12.57 8.66
N THR A 144 18.70 -12.03 8.89
CA THR A 144 19.16 -10.80 8.25
C THR A 144 19.65 -11.18 6.86
N ILE A 145 18.91 -10.79 5.82
CA ILE A 145 19.20 -11.15 4.42
C ILE A 145 20.27 -10.22 3.85
N GLU A 146 20.21 -8.94 4.20
CA GLU A 146 21.15 -7.93 3.73
C GLU A 146 21.57 -7.01 4.89
N LYS A 147 22.87 -6.69 4.94
CA LYS A 147 23.45 -5.81 5.95
C LYS A 147 24.59 -5.00 5.33
N ILE A 148 24.27 -3.84 4.75
CA ILE A 148 25.21 -3.04 3.96
C ILE A 148 25.60 -1.79 4.73
N LEU A 149 26.90 -1.57 4.86
CA LEU A 149 27.45 -0.28 5.24
C LEU A 149 27.80 0.50 3.97
N PHE A 150 27.12 1.62 3.81
CA PHE A 150 27.32 2.52 2.70
C PHE A 150 28.44 3.52 2.97
N ARG A 151 28.97 4.13 1.91
CA ARG A 151 29.87 5.28 2.00
C ARG A 151 29.18 6.49 2.61
N GLU A 152 29.97 7.42 3.15
CA GLU A 152 29.48 8.64 3.79
C GLU A 152 28.64 9.52 2.84
N GLN A 153 28.88 9.43 1.53
CA GLN A 153 28.12 10.13 0.49
C GLN A 153 26.68 9.62 0.35
N VAL A 154 26.35 8.43 0.86
CA VAL A 154 24.98 7.92 0.80
C VAL A 154 24.18 8.45 1.99
N GLU A 155 23.04 9.07 1.67
CA GLU A 155 22.12 9.65 2.65
C GLU A 155 20.75 8.98 2.55
N GLY A 156 20.10 8.81 3.69
CA GLY A 156 18.72 8.40 3.75
C GLY A 156 17.80 9.54 3.32
N VAL A 157 16.77 9.21 2.56
CA VAL A 157 15.69 10.14 2.21
C VAL A 157 14.40 9.67 2.89
N ALA A 158 13.69 10.60 3.52
CA ALA A 158 12.37 10.37 4.09
C ALA A 158 11.41 11.49 3.64
N PRO A 159 10.12 11.20 3.37
CA PRO A 159 9.10 12.23 3.24
C PRO A 159 9.12 13.15 4.46
N LYS A 160 9.02 14.47 4.24
CA LYS A 160 8.93 15.42 5.34
C LYS A 160 7.70 15.04 6.17
N PRO A 161 7.83 14.76 7.48
CA PRO A 161 6.67 14.44 8.30
C PRO A 161 5.80 15.69 8.44
N ARG A 162 4.61 15.66 7.84
CA ARG A 162 3.65 16.77 7.88
C ARG A 162 2.72 16.70 9.09
N TYR A 163 2.61 15.57 9.77
CA TYR A 163 1.72 15.41 10.93
C TYR A 163 2.52 15.38 12.24
N PRO A 164 1.94 15.79 13.39
CA PRO A 164 2.68 15.87 14.65
C PRO A 164 3.29 14.53 15.09
N ASN A 165 4.61 14.50 15.29
CA ASN A 165 5.35 13.33 15.74
C ASN A 165 5.19 13.12 17.26
N VAL A 166 4.29 12.22 17.67
CA VAL A 166 4.13 11.83 19.09
C VAL A 166 4.68 10.42 19.36
N TYR A 167 4.79 9.56 18.33
CA TYR A 167 5.31 8.19 18.40
C TYR A 167 6.30 7.91 17.26
N ALA A 168 7.01 6.78 17.32
CA ALA A 168 8.08 6.45 16.36
C ALA A 168 7.59 6.06 14.95
N ASN A 169 6.29 5.76 14.79
CA ASN A 169 5.61 5.51 13.52
C ASN A 169 4.67 6.68 13.19
N SER A 170 5.18 7.67 12.44
CA SER A 170 4.48 8.92 12.11
C SER A 170 3.18 8.75 11.31
N GLU A 171 2.95 7.60 10.69
CA GLU A 171 1.76 7.28 9.89
C GLU A 171 0.49 7.10 10.74
N ASP A 172 0.60 6.74 12.02
CA ASP A 172 -0.56 6.58 12.92
C ASP A 172 -1.37 7.89 13.11
N LYS A 173 -0.73 9.04 12.92
CA LYS A 173 -1.32 10.35 13.22
C LYS A 173 -2.12 10.96 12.08
N VAL A 174 -1.88 10.51 10.85
CA VAL A 174 -2.77 10.76 9.72
C VAL A 174 -4.21 10.41 10.15
N HIS A 175 -4.39 9.31 10.89
CA HIS A 175 -5.69 8.84 11.39
C HIS A 175 -6.31 9.64 12.54
N THR A 176 -5.52 10.14 13.48
CA THR A 176 -6.08 10.70 14.74
C THR A 176 -6.16 12.21 14.78
N ASP A 177 -5.31 12.89 14.02
CA ASP A 177 -5.23 14.36 13.99
C ASP A 177 -5.14 14.87 12.53
N PRO A 178 -6.09 14.49 11.65
CA PRO A 178 -5.99 14.75 10.20
C PRO A 178 -5.94 16.25 9.85
N ASP A 179 -6.38 17.13 10.74
CA ASP A 179 -6.40 18.59 10.57
C ASP A 179 -5.13 19.31 11.07
N LYS A 180 -4.17 18.60 11.68
CA LYS A 180 -2.95 19.20 12.28
C LYS A 180 -1.72 19.16 11.37
N VAL A 181 -1.94 19.17 10.05
CA VAL A 181 -0.87 19.11 9.07
C VAL A 181 0.02 20.38 9.11
N ASP A 182 1.33 20.21 8.93
CA ASP A 182 2.31 21.28 8.79
C ASP A 182 2.46 21.70 7.32
N VAL A 183 1.84 22.83 7.00
CA VAL A 183 1.86 23.44 5.68
C VAL A 183 2.85 24.61 5.55
N SER A 184 3.75 24.79 6.52
CA SER A 184 4.65 25.96 6.56
C SER A 184 5.69 26.02 5.43
N GLU A 185 6.06 24.87 4.87
CA GLU A 185 7.01 24.76 3.75
C GLU A 185 6.47 23.76 2.71
N PRO A 186 5.46 24.14 1.91
CA PRO A 186 4.80 23.21 0.97
C PRO A 186 5.76 22.68 -0.11
N ASP A 187 6.80 23.44 -0.45
CA ASP A 187 7.82 23.04 -1.45
C ASP A 187 8.84 22.03 -0.92
N THR A 188 9.04 21.95 0.40
CA THR A 188 9.99 21.00 1.01
C THR A 188 9.36 19.62 1.14
N ARG A 189 9.58 18.75 0.14
CA ARG A 189 8.97 17.41 0.07
C ARG A 189 9.68 16.37 0.95
N PHE A 190 11.00 16.46 1.11
CA PHE A 190 11.82 15.44 1.77
C PHE A 190 12.78 16.00 2.80
N ALA A 191 13.12 15.16 3.78
CA ALA A 191 14.27 15.32 4.65
C ALA A 191 15.37 14.35 4.20
N PHE A 192 16.61 14.83 4.24
CA PHE A 192 17.83 14.06 3.94
C PHE A 192 18.63 13.88 5.23
N GLY A 193 19.20 12.70 5.44
CA GLY A 193 20.05 12.47 6.61
C GLY A 193 20.32 10.99 6.92
N ASP A 194 20.23 10.66 8.22
CA ASP A 194 20.74 9.38 8.74
C ASP A 194 19.71 8.25 8.74
N LEU A 195 18.46 8.53 8.34
CA LEU A 195 17.35 7.58 8.45
C LEU A 195 16.60 7.47 7.12
N SER A 196 16.30 6.24 6.72
CA SER A 196 15.34 5.96 5.65
C SER A 196 14.75 4.57 5.79
N ARG A 197 13.54 4.39 5.24
CA ARG A 197 12.84 3.11 5.16
C ARG A 197 12.76 2.54 3.75
N SER A 198 13.09 3.32 2.73
CA SER A 198 12.78 2.96 1.35
C SER A 198 13.76 3.51 0.32
N VAL A 199 14.25 4.74 0.48
CA VAL A 199 15.04 5.45 -0.54
C VAL A 199 16.31 6.07 0.04
N LEU A 200 17.43 5.83 -0.62
CA LEU A 200 18.73 6.46 -0.36
C LEU A 200 19.13 7.32 -1.57
N THR A 201 19.83 8.41 -1.33
CA THR A 201 20.42 9.25 -2.39
C THR A 201 21.94 9.26 -2.26
N TYR A 202 22.65 9.43 -3.37
CA TYR A 202 24.10 9.66 -3.35
C TYR A 202 24.41 11.16 -3.50
N TRP A 203 25.11 11.73 -2.52
CA TRP A 203 25.36 13.16 -2.45
C TRP A 203 26.21 13.65 -3.62
N GLY A 204 25.77 14.77 -4.21
CA GLY A 204 26.43 15.38 -5.37
C GLY A 204 26.08 14.72 -6.72
N SER A 205 25.17 13.74 -6.71
CA SER A 205 24.66 13.10 -7.93
C SER A 205 23.13 13.04 -7.91
N GLU A 206 22.51 13.16 -9.08
CA GLU A 206 21.07 12.95 -9.25
C GLU A 206 20.80 11.44 -9.39
N GLU A 207 20.98 10.68 -8.31
CA GLU A 207 20.71 9.23 -8.27
C GLU A 207 20.66 8.67 -6.85
N GLY A 208 20.30 7.40 -6.76
CA GLY A 208 20.33 6.67 -5.51
C GLY A 208 19.79 5.25 -5.62
N LEU A 209 19.42 4.71 -4.46
CA LEU A 209 18.90 3.36 -4.31
C LEU A 209 17.50 3.38 -3.71
N PHE A 210 16.68 2.39 -4.06
CA PHE A 210 15.52 2.00 -3.25
C PHE A 210 15.69 0.57 -2.74
N PHE A 211 15.03 0.24 -1.64
CA PHE A 211 15.15 -1.09 -1.01
C PHE A 211 13.84 -1.55 -0.37
N PHE A 212 13.61 -2.87 -0.38
CA PHE A 212 12.42 -3.49 0.22
C PHE A 212 12.63 -4.97 0.51
N THR A 213 12.11 -5.48 1.63
CA THR A 213 12.05 -6.93 1.87
C THR A 213 10.69 -7.47 1.44
N GLU A 214 10.65 -8.27 0.36
CA GLU A 214 9.44 -8.94 -0.15
C GLU A 214 9.02 -10.11 0.78
N SER A 215 8.69 -9.79 2.03
CA SER A 215 8.20 -10.72 3.03
C SER A 215 7.07 -10.08 3.84
N LEU A 216 6.04 -10.86 4.15
CA LEU A 216 4.92 -10.44 4.99
C LEU A 216 5.38 -10.04 6.42
N THR A 217 6.51 -10.59 6.83
CA THR A 217 7.17 -10.38 8.13
C THR A 217 8.55 -9.77 7.95
N GLY A 218 8.73 -9.11 6.80
CA GLY A 218 9.91 -8.34 6.46
C GLY A 218 10.10 -7.15 7.39
N SER A 219 11.31 -6.61 7.38
CA SER A 219 11.59 -5.29 7.90
C SER A 219 12.89 -4.78 7.30
N GLU A 220 12.91 -3.51 6.93
CA GLU A 220 14.11 -2.82 6.48
C GLU A 220 14.26 -1.49 7.19
N ASN A 221 15.51 -1.10 7.41
CA ASN A 221 15.83 0.22 7.91
C ASN A 221 17.26 0.59 7.52
N PHE A 222 17.44 1.80 7.02
CA PHE A 222 18.73 2.44 6.93
C PHE A 222 18.91 3.37 8.13
N TYR A 223 20.02 3.20 8.86
CA TYR A 223 20.42 4.10 9.93
C TYR A 223 21.93 4.30 9.95
N ARG A 224 22.43 5.54 9.87
CA ARG A 224 23.86 5.81 10.13
C ARG A 224 24.11 5.82 11.65
N PRO A 225 25.11 5.08 12.16
CA PRO A 225 26.23 4.45 11.44
C PRO A 225 26.05 2.96 11.08
N SER A 226 24.91 2.34 11.40
CA SER A 226 24.69 0.89 11.23
C SER A 226 24.41 0.43 9.79
N GLY A 227 24.15 1.37 8.87
CA GLY A 227 23.86 1.09 7.46
C GLY A 227 22.44 0.57 7.23
N LEU A 228 22.24 -0.06 6.07
CA LEU A 228 21.00 -0.73 5.69
C LEU A 228 20.97 -2.14 6.25
N THR A 229 19.88 -2.49 6.93
CA THR A 229 19.60 -3.87 7.36
C THR A 229 18.24 -4.29 6.86
N MET A 230 18.16 -5.48 6.26
CA MET A 230 16.92 -6.07 5.72
C MET A 230 16.74 -7.48 6.30
N LYS A 231 15.57 -7.77 6.87
CA LYS A 231 15.34 -8.95 7.71
C LYS A 231 14.04 -9.65 7.37
N HIS A 232 14.00 -10.96 7.59
CA HIS A 232 12.80 -11.80 7.57
C HIS A 232 12.64 -12.46 8.94
N ARG A 233 11.44 -12.39 9.52
CA ARG A 233 11.08 -13.09 10.78
C ARG A 233 10.13 -14.24 10.47
N ASP A 234 10.35 -15.43 11.03
CA ASP A 234 9.50 -16.59 10.70
C ASP A 234 9.09 -17.45 11.88
N HIS A 235 10.00 -17.66 12.83
CA HIS A 235 9.83 -18.60 13.95
C HIS A 235 9.54 -20.04 13.51
N ALA A 236 10.05 -20.45 12.34
CA ALA A 236 9.91 -21.81 11.87
C ALA A 236 10.76 -22.80 12.69
N PRO A 237 10.25 -24.01 12.97
CA PRO A 237 11.08 -25.10 13.45
C PRO A 237 12.25 -25.36 12.48
N LEU A 238 13.45 -25.55 13.02
CA LEU A 238 14.65 -25.80 12.22
C LEU A 238 14.54 -27.12 11.42
N THR A 239 13.75 -28.06 11.92
CA THR A 239 13.40 -29.32 11.23
C THR A 239 12.54 -29.13 9.98
N ALA A 240 11.91 -27.97 9.81
CA ALA A 240 11.15 -27.64 8.60
C ALA A 240 11.98 -26.81 7.60
N GLY A 241 13.05 -26.15 8.06
CA GLY A 241 13.77 -25.16 7.27
C GLY A 241 12.89 -23.92 6.95
N ILE A 242 13.44 -22.98 6.18
CA ILE A 242 12.68 -21.85 5.61
C ILE A 242 13.26 -21.42 4.26
N THR A 243 12.44 -20.74 3.46
CA THR A 243 12.89 -19.85 2.39
C THR A 243 12.47 -18.43 2.76
N THR A 244 13.41 -17.49 2.85
CA THR A 244 13.08 -16.10 3.12
C THR A 244 12.43 -15.46 1.89
N GLY A 245 11.64 -14.41 2.11
CA GLY A 245 11.36 -13.44 1.04
C GLY A 245 12.67 -12.79 0.55
N PRO A 246 12.75 -12.31 -0.70
CA PRO A 246 13.93 -11.63 -1.18
C PRO A 246 14.07 -10.22 -0.61
N ALA A 247 15.30 -9.85 -0.26
CA ALA A 247 15.73 -8.48 -0.15
C ALA A 247 15.95 -7.92 -1.56
N VAL A 248 15.29 -6.80 -1.86
CA VAL A 248 15.37 -6.07 -3.12
C VAL A 248 16.19 -4.80 -2.91
N ILE A 249 17.17 -4.58 -3.79
CA ILE A 249 17.85 -3.29 -3.92
C ILE A 249 17.78 -2.88 -5.38
N GLY A 250 17.19 -1.72 -5.64
CA GLY A 250 17.13 -1.12 -6.96
C GLY A 250 17.78 0.25 -7.02
N ALA A 251 18.08 0.71 -8.23
CA ALA A 251 18.67 2.02 -8.47
C ALA A 251 17.72 2.92 -9.25
N TYR A 252 17.95 4.22 -9.11
CA TYR A 252 17.25 5.25 -9.86
C TYR A 252 18.18 6.40 -10.23
N ILE A 253 17.83 7.15 -11.26
CA ILE A 253 18.49 8.39 -11.69
C ILE A 253 17.46 9.50 -11.67
N GLY A 254 17.89 10.68 -11.25
CA GLY A 254 17.08 11.86 -11.03
C GLY A 254 16.96 12.23 -9.55
N PRO A 255 16.08 13.17 -9.23
CA PRO A 255 15.81 13.57 -7.86
C PRO A 255 15.17 12.42 -7.04
N ALA A 256 15.18 12.53 -5.71
CA ALA A 256 14.74 11.46 -4.81
C ALA A 256 13.28 11.01 -5.03
N GLN A 257 12.41 11.90 -5.51
CA GLN A 257 11.06 11.60 -5.96
C GLN A 257 11.04 10.46 -6.99
N THR A 258 12.04 10.40 -7.89
CA THR A 258 12.17 9.32 -8.86
C THR A 258 12.46 7.99 -8.16
N GLY A 259 13.24 8.00 -7.08
CA GLY A 259 13.44 6.84 -6.21
C GLY A 259 12.14 6.33 -5.61
N PHE A 260 11.32 7.22 -5.04
CA PHE A 260 10.00 6.87 -4.51
C PHE A 260 9.03 6.35 -5.60
N LYS A 261 9.06 6.96 -6.80
CA LYS A 261 8.31 6.46 -7.97
C LYS A 261 8.72 5.03 -8.32
N ARG A 262 10.03 4.75 -8.44
CA ARG A 262 10.53 3.40 -8.74
C ARG A 262 10.21 2.39 -7.64
N TYR A 263 10.35 2.79 -6.38
CA TYR A 263 9.98 1.98 -5.22
C TYR A 263 8.50 1.58 -5.24
N THR A 264 7.59 2.54 -5.39
CA THR A 264 6.15 2.28 -5.44
C THR A 264 5.72 1.52 -6.69
N GLN A 265 6.36 1.76 -7.84
CA GLN A 265 6.17 0.95 -9.06
C GLN A 265 6.61 -0.51 -8.85
N HIS A 266 7.74 -0.74 -8.18
CA HIS A 266 8.21 -2.07 -7.84
C HIS A 266 7.18 -2.79 -6.95
N LEU A 267 6.73 -2.16 -5.86
CA LEU A 267 5.72 -2.72 -4.96
C LEU A 267 4.42 -3.06 -5.71
N SER A 268 3.90 -2.12 -6.50
CA SER A 268 2.70 -2.29 -7.33
C SER A 268 2.76 -3.52 -8.25
N LYS A 269 3.92 -3.71 -8.90
CA LYS A 269 4.10 -4.76 -9.92
C LYS A 269 4.45 -6.12 -9.33
N HIS A 270 5.20 -6.15 -8.22
CA HIS A 270 5.83 -7.38 -7.73
C HIS A 270 5.31 -7.86 -6.37
N TRP A 271 4.63 -7.01 -5.59
CA TRP A 271 4.28 -7.30 -4.21
C TRP A 271 2.78 -7.20 -3.89
N CYS A 272 2.14 -6.11 -4.32
CA CYS A 272 0.78 -5.76 -3.89
C CYS A 272 -0.30 -6.71 -4.43
N ALA A 273 -1.24 -7.12 -3.58
CA ALA A 273 -2.41 -7.92 -3.94
C ALA A 273 -3.38 -7.18 -4.88
N MET A 274 -3.36 -5.84 -4.84
CA MET A 274 -4.18 -4.97 -5.67
C MET A 274 -3.77 -4.95 -7.16
N SER A 275 -2.61 -5.52 -7.50
CA SER A 275 -2.09 -5.53 -8.86
C SER A 275 -3.09 -6.14 -9.85
N GLY A 276 -3.49 -5.37 -10.86
CA GLY A 276 -4.44 -5.79 -11.89
C GLY A 276 -5.93 -5.72 -11.50
N LYS A 277 -6.27 -5.26 -10.30
CA LYS A 277 -7.66 -5.05 -9.86
C LYS A 277 -8.12 -3.62 -10.12
N SER A 278 -9.41 -3.45 -10.37
CA SER A 278 -10.05 -2.14 -10.53
C SER A 278 -10.86 -1.78 -9.30
N VAL A 279 -10.71 -0.54 -8.84
CA VAL A 279 -11.42 -0.06 -7.65
C VAL A 279 -12.87 0.29 -8.03
N PRO A 280 -13.89 -0.38 -7.42
CA PRO A 280 -15.28 -0.15 -7.74
C PRO A 280 -15.80 1.17 -7.16
N VAL A 281 -16.71 1.81 -7.89
CA VAL A 281 -17.51 2.92 -7.36
C VAL A 281 -18.54 2.37 -6.38
N THR A 282 -18.45 2.76 -5.13
CA THR A 282 -19.18 2.14 -4.02
C THR A 282 -20.14 3.12 -3.38
N TRP A 283 -21.37 2.69 -3.08
CA TRP A 283 -22.31 3.44 -2.23
C TRP A 283 -22.33 2.86 -0.80
N ASN A 284 -22.21 3.67 0.26
CA ASN A 284 -21.99 3.21 1.66
C ASN A 284 -23.10 3.69 2.63
N THR A 285 -23.59 2.78 3.49
CA THR A 285 -24.64 3.03 4.50
C THR A 285 -24.25 3.87 5.73
N TRP A 286 -22.97 4.09 6.04
CA TRP A 286 -22.52 4.64 7.33
C TRP A 286 -22.96 6.09 7.55
N LEU A 287 -22.54 7.02 6.69
CA LEU A 287 -22.67 8.46 6.90
C LEU A 287 -23.60 9.13 5.89
N ILE A 288 -24.74 8.50 5.65
CA ILE A 288 -25.82 9.11 4.87
C ILE A 288 -26.67 9.95 5.79
N THR A 289 -26.73 11.25 5.55
CA THR A 289 -27.67 12.15 6.23
C THR A 289 -29.04 12.02 5.56
N LEU A 290 -29.99 11.42 6.27
CA LEU A 290 -31.39 11.28 5.85
C LEU A 290 -32.14 12.62 6.03
N PRO A 291 -33.40 12.74 5.56
CA PRO A 291 -34.23 13.89 5.90
C PRO A 291 -34.27 14.13 7.41
N ASP A 292 -34.28 15.40 7.83
CA ASP A 292 -34.21 15.86 9.23
C ASP A 292 -32.87 15.73 9.96
N ASP A 293 -31.76 15.50 9.25
CA ASP A 293 -30.38 15.41 9.79
C ASP A 293 -30.06 14.15 10.59
N GLU A 294 -30.88 13.12 10.46
CA GLU A 294 -30.61 11.85 11.11
C GLU A 294 -29.58 11.07 10.28
N PRO A 295 -28.41 10.74 10.85
CA PRO A 295 -27.45 9.87 10.17
C PRO A 295 -27.98 8.43 10.12
N LEU A 296 -27.88 7.77 8.97
CA LEU A 296 -28.32 6.39 8.79
C LEU A 296 -27.56 5.43 9.72
N HIS A 297 -26.22 5.50 9.76
CA HIS A 297 -25.36 4.62 10.54
C HIS A 297 -25.79 3.13 10.43
N ALA A 298 -26.12 2.50 11.56
CA ALA A 298 -26.55 1.11 11.65
C ALA A 298 -28.07 0.90 11.50
N ASN A 299 -28.84 1.96 11.25
CA ASN A 299 -30.30 1.96 11.23
C ASN A 299 -30.86 1.76 9.82
N PHE A 300 -30.41 0.72 9.13
CA PHE A 300 -30.96 0.29 7.85
C PHE A 300 -31.53 -1.12 7.96
N ASP A 301 -32.54 -1.41 7.13
CA ASP A 301 -33.21 -2.70 7.07
C ASP A 301 -33.40 -3.17 5.62
N ARG A 302 -34.03 -4.34 5.46
CA ARG A 302 -34.35 -4.90 4.14
C ARG A 302 -35.11 -3.93 3.23
N ARG A 303 -36.09 -3.20 3.76
CA ARG A 303 -36.96 -2.33 2.94
C ARG A 303 -36.14 -1.16 2.38
N PHE A 304 -35.35 -0.53 3.25
CA PHE A 304 -34.48 0.58 2.87
C PHE A 304 -33.49 0.17 1.78
N LEU A 305 -32.79 -0.95 1.94
CA LEU A 305 -31.79 -1.40 0.95
C LEU A 305 -32.41 -1.73 -0.42
N ILE A 306 -33.63 -2.27 -0.47
CA ILE A 306 -34.32 -2.53 -1.74
C ILE A 306 -34.62 -1.22 -2.47
N GLU A 307 -35.04 -0.18 -1.75
CA GLU A 307 -35.30 1.15 -2.33
C GLU A 307 -34.02 1.77 -2.88
N VAL A 308 -32.92 1.72 -2.11
CA VAL A 308 -31.62 2.23 -2.53
C VAL A 308 -31.10 1.51 -3.79
N ILE A 309 -31.26 0.19 -3.91
CA ILE A 309 -30.83 -0.54 -5.11
C ILE A 309 -31.50 0.01 -6.38
N GLU A 310 -32.80 0.32 -6.32
CA GLU A 310 -33.51 0.92 -7.47
C GLU A 310 -33.02 2.36 -7.75
N GLN A 311 -32.71 3.14 -6.71
CA GLN A 311 -32.13 4.48 -6.87
C GLN A 311 -30.73 4.41 -7.51
N MET A 312 -29.86 3.51 -7.04
CA MET A 312 -28.52 3.29 -7.59
C MET A 312 -28.59 2.86 -9.06
N LYS A 313 -29.50 1.94 -9.39
CA LYS A 313 -29.77 1.52 -10.76
C LYS A 313 -30.20 2.68 -11.65
N SER A 314 -31.06 3.58 -11.13
CA SER A 314 -31.47 4.78 -11.86
C SER A 314 -30.34 5.80 -12.02
N ALA A 315 -29.43 5.90 -11.05
CA ALA A 315 -28.27 6.79 -11.10
C ALA A 315 -27.27 6.32 -12.17
N GLY A 316 -27.00 5.01 -12.22
CA GLY A 316 -26.31 4.30 -13.29
C GLY A 316 -24.78 4.35 -13.24
N PHE A 317 -24.19 4.73 -12.11
CA PHE A 317 -22.73 4.87 -11.97
C PHE A 317 -22.12 4.14 -10.76
N TYR A 318 -22.92 3.56 -9.88
CA TYR A 318 -22.40 2.70 -8.81
C TYR A 318 -22.15 1.28 -9.31
N GLU A 319 -21.15 0.64 -8.74
CA GLU A 319 -20.76 -0.74 -9.00
C GLU A 319 -20.92 -1.62 -7.75
N CYS A 320 -20.91 -1.04 -6.54
CA CYS A 320 -21.06 -1.77 -5.29
C CYS A 320 -22.06 -1.13 -4.32
N LEU A 321 -22.91 -1.96 -3.69
CA LEU A 321 -23.66 -1.61 -2.48
C LEU A 321 -22.85 -2.04 -1.26
N HIS A 322 -22.34 -1.07 -0.49
CA HIS A 322 -21.59 -1.30 0.74
C HIS A 322 -22.48 -1.23 1.96
N LEU A 323 -22.50 -2.33 2.72
CA LEU A 323 -23.15 -2.40 4.02
C LEU A 323 -22.10 -2.20 5.11
N ASP A 324 -22.13 -1.02 5.72
CA ASP A 324 -21.31 -0.67 6.87
C ASP A 324 -21.89 -1.29 8.17
N LEU A 325 -21.34 -0.94 9.33
CA LEU A 325 -21.76 -1.43 10.64
C LEU A 325 -23.30 -1.44 10.79
N GLY A 326 -23.84 -2.59 11.21
CA GLY A 326 -25.26 -2.74 11.52
C GLY A 326 -25.98 -3.89 10.82
N TRP A 327 -25.32 -4.58 9.88
CA TRP A 327 -25.87 -5.78 9.24
C TRP A 327 -25.65 -7.07 10.04
N GLU A 328 -24.66 -7.06 10.93
CA GLU A 328 -24.27 -8.20 11.76
C GLU A 328 -25.21 -8.39 12.98
N ALA A 329 -25.35 -9.63 13.43
CA ALA A 329 -26.16 -10.01 14.60
C ALA A 329 -25.30 -10.30 15.85
N ASP A 330 -25.76 -11.24 16.67
CA ASP A 330 -25.19 -11.62 17.96
C ASP A 330 -23.77 -12.24 17.86
N TYR A 331 -23.31 -12.66 16.67
CA TYR A 331 -21.95 -13.16 16.40
C TYR A 331 -21.29 -12.30 15.31
N PRO A 332 -19.98 -12.05 15.38
CA PRO A 332 -19.28 -11.44 14.26
C PRO A 332 -19.48 -12.26 12.98
N LEU A 333 -19.73 -11.56 11.89
CA LEU A 333 -20.05 -12.07 10.56
C LEU A 333 -21.32 -12.93 10.46
N SER A 334 -22.19 -12.92 11.48
CA SER A 334 -23.52 -13.54 11.42
C SER A 334 -24.58 -12.51 11.02
N TYR A 335 -25.60 -12.94 10.28
CA TYR A 335 -26.59 -12.02 9.71
C TYR A 335 -27.72 -11.69 10.69
N ASP A 336 -28.11 -10.42 10.76
CA ASP A 336 -29.27 -9.99 11.57
C ASP A 336 -30.59 -10.34 10.86
N GLU A 337 -31.15 -11.51 11.16
CA GLU A 337 -32.42 -11.95 10.60
C GLU A 337 -33.61 -11.07 11.03
N SER A 338 -33.48 -10.28 12.10
CA SER A 338 -34.54 -9.35 12.52
C SER A 338 -34.65 -8.15 11.57
N LYS A 339 -33.51 -7.69 11.05
CA LYS A 339 -33.43 -6.64 10.00
C LYS A 339 -33.62 -7.21 8.59
N PHE A 340 -33.20 -8.46 8.38
CA PHE A 340 -33.20 -9.14 7.09
C PHE A 340 -33.90 -10.51 7.17
N PRO A 341 -35.24 -10.55 7.23
CA PRO A 341 -36.02 -11.79 7.47
C PRO A 341 -35.93 -12.86 6.36
N ASN A 342 -35.35 -12.52 5.20
CA ASN A 342 -35.03 -13.47 4.13
C ASN A 342 -33.50 -13.61 3.91
N ALA A 343 -32.71 -13.29 4.95
CA ALA A 343 -31.26 -13.15 4.94
C ALA A 343 -30.73 -12.08 3.97
N LEU A 344 -29.46 -11.69 4.14
CA LEU A 344 -28.74 -10.79 3.23
C LEU A 344 -28.64 -11.35 1.80
N SER A 345 -28.85 -12.66 1.61
CA SER A 345 -28.87 -13.30 0.30
C SER A 345 -29.92 -12.70 -0.66
N GLU A 346 -31.07 -12.24 -0.15
CA GLU A 346 -32.06 -11.57 -1.01
C GLU A 346 -31.52 -10.22 -1.52
N ILE A 347 -30.85 -9.46 -0.64
CA ILE A 347 -30.25 -8.16 -0.99
C ILE A 347 -29.15 -8.36 -2.03
N ALA A 348 -28.24 -9.31 -1.80
CA ALA A 348 -27.17 -9.64 -2.74
C ALA A 348 -27.71 -10.07 -4.11
N ARG A 349 -28.78 -10.89 -4.14
CA ARG A 349 -29.45 -11.29 -5.40
C ARG A 349 -30.04 -10.08 -6.13
N ARG A 350 -30.74 -9.18 -5.43
CA ARG A 350 -31.34 -7.97 -6.03
C ARG A 350 -30.30 -6.97 -6.52
N ALA A 351 -29.20 -6.82 -5.77
CA ALA A 351 -28.06 -6.03 -6.20
C ALA A 351 -27.49 -6.59 -7.50
N SER A 352 -27.27 -7.91 -7.56
CA SER A 352 -26.77 -8.60 -8.77
C SER A 352 -27.72 -8.45 -9.97
N GLU A 353 -29.04 -8.51 -9.76
CA GLU A 353 -30.05 -8.26 -10.79
C GLU A 353 -30.01 -6.82 -11.34
N SER A 354 -29.45 -5.90 -10.57
CA SER A 354 -29.19 -4.50 -10.94
C SER A 354 -27.75 -4.25 -11.38
N VAL A 355 -26.94 -5.30 -11.60
CA VAL A 355 -25.53 -5.22 -11.98
C VAL A 355 -24.67 -4.52 -10.92
N LEU A 356 -25.02 -4.72 -9.64
CA LEU A 356 -24.25 -4.27 -8.49
C LEU A 356 -23.63 -5.47 -7.78
N ASP A 357 -22.36 -5.33 -7.43
CA ASP A 357 -21.70 -6.19 -6.45
C ASP A 357 -22.04 -5.75 -5.01
N MET A 358 -21.69 -6.58 -4.04
CA MET A 358 -21.78 -6.23 -2.63
C MET A 358 -20.43 -5.76 -2.09
N SER A 359 -20.47 -4.99 -1.02
CA SER A 359 -19.32 -4.68 -0.19
C SER A 359 -19.73 -4.69 1.28
N PHE A 360 -18.84 -5.07 2.18
CA PHE A 360 -19.17 -5.23 3.60
C PHE A 360 -18.09 -4.64 4.49
N TRP A 361 -18.50 -3.84 5.46
CA TRP A 361 -17.69 -3.57 6.65
C TRP A 361 -17.66 -4.80 7.55
N ILE A 362 -16.50 -5.14 8.10
CA ILE A 362 -16.30 -6.25 9.04
C ILE A 362 -15.37 -5.88 10.18
N ASN A 363 -15.57 -6.51 11.33
CA ASN A 363 -14.64 -6.45 12.47
C ASN A 363 -14.58 -7.80 13.21
N PRO A 364 -14.04 -8.85 12.57
CA PRO A 364 -14.24 -10.25 12.97
C PRO A 364 -13.57 -10.66 14.28
N PHE A 365 -12.47 -10.01 14.70
CA PHE A 365 -11.74 -10.38 15.93
C PHE A 365 -11.92 -9.38 17.08
N SER A 366 -12.83 -8.42 16.92
CA SER A 366 -13.06 -7.39 17.93
C SER A 366 -14.54 -7.25 18.23
N CYS A 367 -14.88 -7.36 19.52
CA CYS A 367 -16.24 -7.08 19.98
C CYS A 367 -16.43 -5.58 20.36
N ASN A 368 -15.58 -4.67 19.88
CA ASN A 368 -15.56 -3.25 20.29
C ASN A 368 -16.91 -2.50 20.17
N TYR A 369 -17.89 -3.06 19.48
CA TYR A 369 -19.14 -2.39 19.13
C TYR A 369 -20.39 -3.02 19.75
N TRP A 370 -20.39 -4.33 20.08
CA TRP A 370 -21.48 -4.97 20.81
C TRP A 370 -21.00 -6.20 21.59
N LYS A 371 -21.76 -6.59 22.62
CA LYS A 371 -21.52 -7.81 23.38
C LYS A 371 -22.03 -9.01 22.60
N SER A 372 -21.12 -9.89 22.19
CA SER A 372 -21.47 -11.09 21.44
C SER A 372 -21.87 -12.25 22.37
N ARG A 373 -22.79 -13.12 21.91
CA ARG A 373 -23.05 -14.42 22.57
C ARG A 373 -21.82 -15.33 22.56
N MET A 374 -20.87 -15.10 21.65
CA MET A 374 -19.56 -15.76 21.67
C MET A 374 -18.89 -15.70 23.04
N GLU A 375 -19.07 -14.60 23.78
CA GLU A 375 -18.46 -14.48 25.12
C GLU A 375 -18.98 -15.51 26.12
N ALA A 376 -20.26 -15.86 26.02
CA ALA A 376 -20.92 -16.79 26.92
C ALA A 376 -20.78 -18.25 26.44
N GLU A 377 -20.84 -18.46 25.13
CA GLU A 377 -20.89 -19.80 24.52
C GLU A 377 -19.51 -20.36 24.18
N HIS A 378 -18.54 -19.49 23.88
CA HIS A 378 -17.19 -19.84 23.46
C HIS A 378 -16.10 -19.08 24.21
N PRO A 379 -16.02 -19.21 25.55
CA PRO A 379 -14.99 -18.55 26.35
C PRO A 379 -13.56 -18.91 25.93
N GLU A 380 -13.36 -20.05 25.27
CA GLU A 380 -12.08 -20.50 24.72
C GLU A 380 -11.58 -19.68 23.51
N TYR A 381 -12.41 -18.82 22.91
CA TYR A 381 -12.01 -17.95 21.80
C TYR A 381 -11.62 -16.54 22.25
N ILE A 382 -11.83 -16.22 23.53
CA ILE A 382 -11.65 -14.87 24.06
C ILE A 382 -10.18 -14.62 24.42
N VAL A 383 -9.69 -13.40 24.17
CA VAL A 383 -8.44 -12.90 24.74
C VAL A 383 -8.71 -12.44 26.17
N PRO A 384 -8.15 -13.11 27.21
CA PRO A 384 -8.38 -12.71 28.59
C PRO A 384 -7.96 -11.26 28.85
N ASN A 385 -8.76 -10.51 29.61
CA ASN A 385 -8.48 -9.14 30.05
C ASN A 385 -8.38 -8.06 28.96
N LYS A 386 -8.56 -8.40 27.67
CA LYS A 386 -8.70 -7.41 26.58
C LYS A 386 -10.18 -7.11 26.36
N VAL A 387 -10.68 -6.08 27.04
CA VAL A 387 -12.09 -5.67 26.99
C VAL A 387 -12.19 -4.25 26.46
N SER A 388 -13.10 -4.05 25.52
CA SER A 388 -13.38 -2.72 24.98
C SER A 388 -13.85 -1.77 26.08
N ALA A 389 -13.22 -0.60 26.19
CA ALA A 389 -13.68 0.44 27.09
C ALA A 389 -15.09 0.93 26.71
N ARG A 390 -15.42 0.92 25.41
CA ARG A 390 -16.67 1.40 24.80
C ARG A 390 -17.81 0.39 24.95
N SER A 391 -17.69 -0.81 24.40
CA SER A 391 -18.77 -1.81 24.41
C SER A 391 -18.77 -2.75 25.63
N LYS A 392 -17.70 -2.75 26.42
CA LYS A 392 -17.43 -3.75 27.48
C LYS A 392 -17.30 -5.19 26.98
N ALA A 393 -17.17 -5.40 25.68
CA ALA A 393 -17.06 -6.72 25.10
C ALA A 393 -15.60 -7.17 24.99
N ALA A 394 -15.38 -8.48 24.98
CA ALA A 394 -14.04 -9.07 24.97
C ALA A 394 -13.50 -9.28 23.55
N ALA A 395 -12.20 -9.11 23.34
CA ALA A 395 -11.58 -9.38 22.04
C ALA A 395 -11.52 -10.90 21.74
N LEU A 396 -11.57 -11.27 20.46
CA LEU A 396 -11.46 -12.66 20.02
C LEU A 396 -10.05 -12.94 19.51
N CYS A 397 -9.56 -14.15 19.76
CA CYS A 397 -8.17 -14.49 19.54
C CYS A 397 -7.97 -15.18 18.18
N VAL A 398 -7.23 -14.53 17.26
CA VAL A 398 -6.84 -15.10 15.95
C VAL A 398 -5.98 -16.38 16.07
N MET A 399 -5.38 -16.60 17.23
CA MET A 399 -4.55 -17.77 17.51
C MET A 399 -5.38 -19.02 17.90
N THR A 400 -6.67 -18.86 18.17
CA THR A 400 -7.59 -19.98 18.46
C THR A 400 -8.25 -20.51 17.18
N GLU A 401 -8.95 -21.64 17.27
CA GLU A 401 -9.71 -22.25 16.15
C GLU A 401 -10.79 -21.33 15.54
N TYR A 402 -11.16 -20.25 16.25
CA TYR A 402 -12.05 -19.20 15.74
C TYR A 402 -11.59 -18.61 14.39
N TYR A 403 -10.28 -18.57 14.12
CA TYR A 403 -9.77 -18.10 12.82
C TYR A 403 -10.35 -18.91 11.63
N LYS A 404 -10.63 -20.21 11.80
CA LYS A 404 -11.24 -21.05 10.76
C LYS A 404 -12.69 -20.66 10.49
N TYR A 405 -13.42 -20.26 11.54
CA TYR A 405 -14.78 -19.72 11.40
C TYR A 405 -14.72 -18.43 10.58
N VAL A 406 -13.86 -17.47 10.97
CA VAL A 406 -13.70 -16.19 10.26
C VAL A 406 -13.33 -16.41 8.79
N ARG A 407 -12.33 -17.27 8.52
CA ARG A 407 -11.95 -17.63 7.14
C ARG A 407 -13.13 -18.11 6.31
N ARG A 408 -13.93 -19.04 6.84
CA ARG A 408 -15.12 -19.57 6.15
C ARG A 408 -16.16 -18.47 5.90
N ARG A 409 -16.40 -17.59 6.87
CA ARG A 409 -17.39 -16.51 6.74
C ARG A 409 -16.96 -15.45 5.72
N ILE A 410 -15.68 -15.09 5.68
CA ILE A 410 -15.15 -14.15 4.69
C ILE A 410 -15.25 -14.72 3.27
N ILE A 411 -14.96 -16.01 3.07
CA ILE A 411 -15.18 -16.69 1.78
C ILE A 411 -16.67 -16.69 1.39
N ASP A 412 -17.57 -16.91 2.36
CA ASP A 412 -19.02 -16.85 2.15
C ASP A 412 -19.50 -15.44 1.77
N LEU A 413 -18.92 -14.38 2.34
CA LEU A 413 -19.17 -13.01 1.87
C LEU A 413 -18.69 -12.82 0.43
N ALA A 414 -17.44 -13.19 0.13
CA ALA A 414 -16.81 -13.01 -1.18
C ALA A 414 -17.59 -13.71 -2.31
N VAL A 415 -17.94 -14.98 -2.11
CA VAL A 415 -18.56 -15.83 -3.14
C VAL A 415 -20.07 -15.94 -2.95
N GLY A 416 -20.53 -16.24 -1.74
CA GLY A 416 -21.94 -16.50 -1.45
C GLY A 416 -22.82 -15.26 -1.50
N LEU A 417 -22.30 -14.11 -1.06
CA LEU A 417 -22.99 -12.81 -1.13
C LEU A 417 -22.45 -11.89 -2.23
N ASN A 418 -21.62 -12.40 -3.14
CA ASN A 418 -21.03 -11.63 -4.22
C ASN A 418 -20.32 -10.34 -3.74
N ALA A 419 -19.55 -10.41 -2.65
CA ALA A 419 -18.75 -9.27 -2.21
C ALA A 419 -17.55 -9.03 -3.13
N ARG A 420 -17.50 -7.87 -3.80
CA ARG A 420 -16.32 -7.40 -4.56
C ARG A 420 -15.33 -6.67 -3.67
N MET A 421 -15.78 -6.17 -2.52
CA MET A 421 -14.92 -5.51 -1.56
C MET A 421 -15.28 -5.90 -0.12
N ILE A 422 -14.26 -6.06 0.72
CA ILE A 422 -14.38 -6.22 2.17
C ILE A 422 -13.60 -5.06 2.80
N TYR A 423 -14.30 -4.26 3.59
CA TYR A 423 -13.70 -3.21 4.39
C TYR A 423 -13.53 -3.73 5.82
N TRP A 424 -12.30 -4.02 6.21
CA TRP A 424 -11.96 -4.60 7.49
C TRP A 424 -11.53 -3.50 8.46
N ASP A 425 -12.23 -3.34 9.59
CA ASP A 425 -11.76 -2.52 10.70
C ASP A 425 -10.44 -3.13 11.23
N GLY A 426 -9.33 -2.54 10.81
CA GLY A 426 -8.02 -3.16 10.83
C GLY A 426 -7.39 -3.22 12.22
N ASN A 427 -8.06 -2.78 13.28
CA ASN A 427 -7.63 -2.96 14.68
C ASN A 427 -7.17 -4.40 15.00
N ASP A 428 -7.71 -5.39 14.29
CA ASP A 428 -7.33 -6.81 14.40
C ASP A 428 -5.88 -7.10 13.95
N TRP A 429 -5.31 -6.29 13.06
CA TRP A 429 -3.93 -6.41 12.58
C TRP A 429 -2.93 -5.72 13.52
N ASN A 430 -3.40 -4.93 14.48
CA ASN A 430 -2.58 -4.40 15.56
C ASN A 430 -2.51 -5.45 16.69
N ILE A 431 -1.61 -6.42 16.52
CA ILE A 431 -1.48 -7.58 17.43
C ILE A 431 -0.97 -7.11 18.80
N PRO A 432 -1.81 -7.13 19.86
CA PRO A 432 -1.40 -6.68 21.18
C PRO A 432 -0.52 -7.73 21.87
N ASP A 433 0.04 -7.36 23.02
CA ASP A 433 0.60 -8.32 23.96
C ASP A 433 -0.48 -9.34 24.39
N CYS A 434 -0.32 -10.61 24.01
CA CYS A 434 -1.23 -11.67 24.43
C CYS A 434 -0.72 -12.31 25.72
N THR A 435 -1.55 -12.22 26.76
CA THR A 435 -1.36 -12.88 28.07
C THR A 435 -2.19 -14.16 28.21
N SER A 436 -2.78 -14.64 27.11
CA SER A 436 -3.62 -15.83 27.09
C SER A 436 -2.80 -17.10 27.29
N ASN A 437 -3.34 -18.04 28.06
CA ASN A 437 -2.83 -19.41 28.19
C ASN A 437 -3.56 -20.41 27.27
N LEU A 438 -4.38 -19.93 26.33
CA LEU A 438 -5.22 -20.75 25.46
C LEU A 438 -4.48 -21.29 24.22
N HIS A 439 -3.28 -20.77 23.96
CA HIS A 439 -2.39 -21.20 22.89
C HIS A 439 -0.94 -21.03 23.34
N ASP A 440 -0.05 -21.84 22.78
CA ASP A 440 1.38 -21.76 23.09
C ASP A 440 2.09 -20.78 22.15
N HIS A 441 2.83 -19.84 22.74
CA HIS A 441 3.80 -18.96 22.08
C HIS A 441 4.93 -18.69 23.07
N ARG A 442 6.17 -18.66 22.61
CA ARG A 442 7.33 -18.48 23.50
C ARG A 442 7.53 -17.02 23.90
N ASP A 443 7.18 -16.11 23.01
CA ASP A 443 7.25 -14.68 23.23
C ASP A 443 6.36 -13.89 22.27
N LYS A 444 6.36 -12.57 22.46
CA LYS A 444 5.59 -11.59 21.69
C LYS A 444 5.89 -11.65 20.20
N GLU A 445 7.15 -11.82 19.81
CA GLU A 445 7.56 -11.78 18.40
C GLU A 445 7.01 -12.99 17.64
N GLU A 446 7.03 -14.18 18.25
CA GLU A 446 6.44 -15.39 17.68
C GLU A 446 4.92 -15.24 17.47
N LEU A 447 4.26 -14.64 18.46
CA LEU A 447 2.82 -14.35 18.40
C LEU A 447 2.50 -13.40 17.25
N GLU A 448 3.21 -12.27 17.14
CA GLU A 448 3.04 -11.28 16.07
C GLU A 448 3.18 -11.93 14.69
N VAL A 449 4.28 -12.66 14.47
CA VAL A 449 4.57 -13.35 13.21
C VAL A 449 3.46 -14.36 12.85
N THR A 450 3.04 -15.17 13.82
CA THR A 450 2.03 -16.20 13.57
C THR A 450 0.65 -15.59 13.32
N ALA A 451 0.28 -14.55 14.06
CA ALA A 451 -0.99 -13.86 13.90
C ALA A 451 -1.08 -13.16 12.54
N VAL A 452 -0.03 -12.45 12.12
CA VAL A 452 0.05 -11.80 10.80
C VAL A 452 -0.08 -12.82 9.67
N LYS A 453 0.61 -13.97 9.78
CA LYS A 453 0.47 -15.07 8.82
C LYS A 453 -0.95 -15.62 8.74
N ARG A 454 -1.63 -15.82 9.88
CA ARG A 454 -3.03 -16.29 9.90
C ARG A 454 -4.01 -15.29 9.31
N LEU A 455 -3.83 -13.99 9.57
CA LEU A 455 -4.64 -12.94 8.95
C LEU A 455 -4.42 -12.93 7.42
N ALA A 456 -3.17 -13.06 6.97
CA ALA A 456 -2.89 -13.18 5.54
C ALA A 456 -3.44 -14.47 4.93
N GLU A 457 -3.44 -15.60 5.64
CA GLU A 457 -4.09 -16.84 5.18
C GLU A 457 -5.59 -16.66 4.96
N ILE A 458 -6.27 -15.86 5.78
CA ILE A 458 -7.68 -15.52 5.60
C ILE A 458 -7.88 -14.73 4.31
N CYS A 459 -7.09 -13.67 4.10
CA CYS A 459 -7.15 -12.85 2.89
C CYS A 459 -6.83 -13.67 1.63
N ASN A 460 -5.74 -14.45 1.65
CA ASN A 460 -5.34 -15.28 0.52
C ASN A 460 -6.40 -16.32 0.17
N ALA A 461 -7.01 -16.98 1.16
CA ALA A 461 -8.09 -17.92 0.90
C ALA A 461 -9.34 -17.26 0.28
N ALA A 462 -9.60 -15.99 0.62
CA ALA A 462 -10.66 -15.21 0.00
C ALA A 462 -10.31 -14.79 -1.44
N HIS A 463 -9.07 -14.36 -1.69
CA HIS A 463 -8.56 -14.04 -3.03
C HIS A 463 -8.53 -15.25 -3.96
N ASP A 464 -8.16 -16.42 -3.44
CA ASP A 464 -8.20 -17.69 -4.19
C ASP A 464 -9.64 -18.05 -4.58
N ALA A 465 -10.62 -17.75 -3.72
CA ALA A 465 -12.03 -17.98 -3.97
C ALA A 465 -12.65 -16.93 -4.92
N ARG A 466 -12.14 -15.69 -4.90
CA ARG A 466 -12.58 -14.57 -5.73
C ARG A 466 -11.40 -13.65 -6.07
N GLN A 467 -10.87 -13.78 -7.28
CA GLN A 467 -9.63 -13.10 -7.69
C GLN A 467 -9.75 -11.57 -7.83
N ASP A 468 -10.94 -11.04 -8.08
CA ASP A 468 -11.22 -9.60 -8.18
C ASP A 468 -11.65 -8.97 -6.84
N LEU A 469 -11.68 -9.74 -5.74
CA LEU A 469 -12.00 -9.25 -4.40
C LEU A 469 -10.94 -8.25 -3.93
N ILE A 470 -11.38 -7.13 -3.36
CA ILE A 470 -10.52 -6.14 -2.71
C ILE A 470 -10.73 -6.20 -1.20
N ILE A 471 -9.66 -6.36 -0.42
CA ILE A 471 -9.69 -6.26 1.04
C ILE A 471 -8.96 -4.99 1.48
N SER A 472 -9.70 -4.03 2.03
CA SER A 472 -9.17 -2.78 2.57
C SER A 472 -9.17 -2.80 4.09
N ALA A 473 -8.05 -2.49 4.73
CA ALA A 473 -7.96 -2.44 6.20
C ALA A 473 -7.90 -0.99 6.71
N PHE A 474 -8.67 -0.67 7.76
CA PHE A 474 -8.73 0.66 8.38
C PHE A 474 -8.01 0.74 9.73
N SER A 475 -7.70 1.95 10.21
CA SER A 475 -7.22 2.18 11.58
C SER A 475 -5.90 1.46 11.93
N LEU A 476 -4.94 1.47 11.00
CA LEU A 476 -3.62 0.88 11.16
C LEU A 476 -2.55 1.82 10.61
N PRO A 477 -1.34 1.86 11.21
CA PRO A 477 -0.20 2.42 10.52
C PRO A 477 0.00 1.65 9.22
N PHE A 478 0.35 2.38 8.16
CA PHE A 478 0.59 1.75 6.88
C PHE A 478 1.81 0.85 6.97
N ASP A 479 1.75 -0.24 6.21
CA ASP A 479 2.79 -1.25 6.20
C ASP A 479 2.75 -1.97 4.87
N ASN A 480 3.76 -1.67 4.03
CA ASN A 480 3.89 -2.25 2.71
C ASN A 480 3.99 -3.78 2.76
N HIS A 481 4.52 -4.38 3.83
CA HIS A 481 4.59 -5.83 3.96
C HIS A 481 3.21 -6.49 3.99
N ARG A 482 2.20 -5.82 4.57
CA ARG A 482 0.83 -6.36 4.62
C ARG A 482 0.12 -6.30 3.28
N LEU A 483 0.56 -5.43 2.36
CA LEU A 483 -0.05 -5.26 1.04
C LEU A 483 0.10 -6.50 0.14
N ARG A 484 0.86 -7.51 0.56
CA ARG A 484 0.85 -8.84 -0.08
C ARG A 484 -0.47 -9.58 0.10
N ALA A 485 -1.15 -9.33 1.21
CA ALA A 485 -2.39 -9.98 1.59
C ALA A 485 -3.58 -9.02 1.60
N LEU A 486 -3.37 -7.77 2.01
CA LEU A 486 -4.34 -6.67 1.90
C LEU A 486 -4.19 -5.98 0.54
N ASP A 487 -5.29 -5.59 -0.08
CA ASP A 487 -5.24 -4.80 -1.30
C ASP A 487 -4.97 -3.33 -0.99
N CYS A 488 -5.58 -2.83 0.09
CA CYS A 488 -5.47 -1.44 0.46
C CYS A 488 -5.42 -1.26 1.97
N GLN A 489 -4.91 -0.10 2.38
CA GLN A 489 -5.00 0.41 3.75
C GLN A 489 -5.68 1.78 3.70
N ALA A 490 -6.59 2.04 4.63
CA ALA A 490 -7.46 3.20 4.58
C ALA A 490 -6.96 4.32 5.48
N ILE A 491 -6.70 5.51 4.91
CA ILE A 491 -6.40 6.76 5.64
C ILE A 491 -7.62 7.26 6.45
N ALA A 492 -7.46 8.37 7.19
CA ALA A 492 -8.51 8.87 8.07
C ALA A 492 -9.74 9.38 7.32
N ASP A 493 -10.90 9.17 7.93
CA ASP A 493 -12.13 9.83 7.51
C ASP A 493 -12.07 11.32 7.83
N THR A 494 -12.66 12.14 6.96
CA THR A 494 -12.75 13.61 7.14
C THR A 494 -14.21 14.08 7.23
N HIS A 495 -15.10 13.22 7.72
CA HIS A 495 -16.56 13.43 7.76
C HIS A 495 -17.03 14.54 8.71
N ARG A 496 -16.16 15.08 9.57
CA ARG A 496 -16.47 16.14 10.55
C ARG A 496 -16.15 17.55 10.06
N PHE A 497 -15.51 17.67 8.91
CA PHE A 497 -15.16 18.96 8.32
C PHE A 497 -16.13 19.32 7.21
N ASP A 498 -16.28 20.62 6.94
CA ASP A 498 -17.06 21.07 5.79
C ASP A 498 -16.48 20.55 4.47
N THR A 499 -17.25 20.61 3.38
CA THR A 499 -16.88 19.96 2.10
C THR A 499 -15.49 20.33 1.60
N VAL A 500 -15.13 21.62 1.58
CA VAL A 500 -13.87 22.10 0.99
C VAL A 500 -12.70 21.83 1.93
N GLN A 501 -12.90 22.03 3.24
CA GLN A 501 -11.87 21.71 4.23
C GLN A 501 -11.64 20.20 4.33
N SER A 502 -12.71 19.41 4.32
CA SER A 502 -12.69 17.94 4.34
C SER A 502 -11.91 17.40 3.15
N GLU A 503 -12.14 17.96 1.98
CA GLU A 503 -11.43 17.64 0.75
C GLU A 503 -9.94 17.99 0.83
N LEU A 504 -9.61 19.21 1.28
CA LEU A 504 -8.23 19.66 1.41
C LEU A 504 -7.43 18.76 2.35
N ILE A 505 -7.98 18.50 3.54
CA ILE A 505 -7.39 17.59 4.53
C ILE A 505 -7.20 16.20 3.92
N HIS A 506 -8.15 15.76 3.11
CA HIS A 506 -8.08 14.45 2.50
C HIS A 506 -6.94 14.34 1.48
N ARG A 507 -6.79 15.32 0.57
CA ARG A 507 -5.64 15.37 -0.35
C ARG A 507 -4.31 15.45 0.38
N GLN A 508 -4.22 16.22 1.47
CA GLN A 508 -3.02 16.31 2.31
C GLN A 508 -2.59 14.92 2.82
N GLN A 509 -3.55 14.10 3.27
CA GLN A 509 -3.28 12.74 3.70
C GLN A 509 -2.80 11.87 2.54
N ILE A 510 -3.49 11.85 1.40
CA ILE A 510 -3.09 11.03 0.24
C ILE A 510 -1.70 11.42 -0.27
N TYR A 511 -1.44 12.72 -0.42
CA TYR A 511 -0.17 13.22 -0.94
C TYR A 511 0.99 12.90 0.02
N GLN A 512 0.74 12.87 1.33
CA GLN A 512 1.73 12.40 2.30
C GLN A 512 2.05 10.90 2.09
N MET A 513 1.03 10.08 1.83
CA MET A 513 1.17 8.63 1.76
C MET A 513 1.73 8.15 0.41
N THR A 514 1.45 8.84 -0.70
CA THR A 514 1.82 8.36 -2.05
C THR A 514 3.32 8.31 -2.33
N PHE A 515 4.16 8.92 -1.49
CA PHE A 515 5.61 8.79 -1.61
C PHE A 515 6.08 7.39 -1.22
N GLU A 516 5.55 6.83 -0.14
CA GLU A 516 6.02 5.56 0.44
C GLU A 516 5.08 4.38 0.16
N HIS A 517 3.89 4.61 -0.37
CA HIS A 517 2.92 3.56 -0.65
C HIS A 517 2.43 3.64 -2.09
N PRO A 518 2.23 2.50 -2.79
CA PRO A 518 1.62 2.51 -4.11
C PRO A 518 0.26 3.19 -4.06
N TYR A 519 0.05 4.15 -4.96
CA TYR A 519 -1.08 5.04 -4.93
C TYR A 519 -2.44 4.31 -4.85
N HIS A 520 -2.64 3.25 -5.65
CA HIS A 520 -3.89 2.46 -5.64
C HIS A 520 -4.10 1.59 -4.40
N THR A 521 -3.11 1.46 -3.51
CA THR A 521 -3.25 0.77 -2.21
C THR A 521 -3.64 1.72 -1.09
N ILE A 522 -3.66 3.03 -1.35
CA ILE A 522 -4.14 4.03 -0.39
C ILE A 522 -5.65 4.12 -0.56
N TRP A 523 -6.36 3.48 0.36
CA TRP A 523 -7.81 3.58 0.42
C TRP A 523 -8.26 4.84 1.16
N SER A 524 -9.37 5.39 0.72
CA SER A 524 -9.97 6.58 1.28
C SER A 524 -11.46 6.38 1.45
N ASN A 525 -11.98 6.76 2.61
CA ASN A 525 -13.40 7.05 2.74
C ASN A 525 -13.61 8.56 2.87
N TRP A 526 -13.71 9.24 1.74
CA TRP A 526 -14.06 10.65 1.73
C TRP A 526 -15.58 10.84 1.76
N TYR A 527 -16.09 11.17 2.95
CA TYR A 527 -17.51 11.48 3.20
C TYR A 527 -17.82 12.98 3.14
N GLY A 528 -16.89 13.85 2.76
CA GLY A 528 -17.01 15.31 2.92
C GLY A 528 -18.18 15.96 2.17
N ILE A 529 -18.69 15.31 1.12
CA ILE A 529 -19.94 15.74 0.47
C ILE A 529 -21.18 15.43 1.30
N ASN A 530 -21.11 14.69 2.39
CA ASN A 530 -22.18 14.45 3.35
C ASN A 530 -21.64 14.68 4.78
N TRP A 531 -21.18 15.91 5.01
CA TRP A 531 -20.72 16.39 6.31
C TRP A 531 -21.81 16.20 7.38
N HIS A 532 -21.49 15.39 8.41
CA HIS A 532 -22.45 14.96 9.44
C HIS A 532 -23.05 16.13 10.25
N GLU A 533 -22.34 17.24 10.38
CA GLU A 533 -22.76 18.39 11.21
C GLU A 533 -23.36 19.55 10.41
N ALA A 534 -23.62 19.36 9.12
CA ALA A 534 -24.05 20.43 8.24
C ALA A 534 -25.50 20.89 8.43
N GLY A 535 -26.31 20.12 9.15
CA GLY A 535 -27.73 20.39 9.34
C GLY A 535 -28.58 20.18 8.08
N LYS A 536 -29.87 20.57 8.19
CA LYS A 536 -30.92 20.20 7.23
C LYS A 536 -30.56 20.61 5.82
N ASN A 537 -30.97 19.77 4.87
CA ASN A 537 -30.86 20.07 3.44
C ASN A 537 -29.40 20.25 2.98
N ASN A 538 -28.46 19.60 3.68
CA ASN A 538 -27.03 19.72 3.44
C ASN A 538 -26.68 19.61 1.94
N LEU A 539 -27.27 18.68 1.20
CA LEU A 539 -27.00 18.50 -0.23
C LEU A 539 -27.70 19.51 -1.14
N THR A 540 -28.91 19.97 -0.80
CA THR A 540 -29.70 20.86 -1.67
C THR A 540 -29.32 22.32 -1.52
N ASP A 541 -28.89 22.74 -0.32
CA ASP A 541 -28.59 24.14 -0.02
C ASP A 541 -27.11 24.50 -0.26
N ARG A 542 -26.26 23.50 -0.54
CA ARG A 542 -24.83 23.72 -0.75
C ARG A 542 -24.53 24.34 -2.12
N PRO A 543 -23.59 25.29 -2.21
CA PRO A 543 -23.16 25.83 -3.49
C PRO A 543 -22.60 24.74 -4.40
N PHE A 544 -23.21 24.54 -5.57
CA PHE A 544 -22.78 23.52 -6.53
C PHE A 544 -21.29 23.64 -6.93
N ARG A 545 -20.73 24.86 -6.92
CA ARG A 545 -19.31 25.10 -7.18
C ARG A 545 -18.40 24.39 -6.17
N GLU A 546 -18.76 24.35 -4.90
CA GLU A 546 -17.98 23.71 -3.85
C GLU A 546 -18.06 22.18 -3.98
N LEU A 547 -19.26 21.65 -4.24
CA LEU A 547 -19.46 20.23 -4.54
C LEU A 547 -18.65 19.81 -5.78
N ARG A 548 -18.69 20.63 -6.85
CA ARG A 548 -17.95 20.37 -8.08
C ARG A 548 -16.44 20.41 -7.85
N HIS A 549 -15.95 21.43 -7.18
CA HIS A 549 -14.53 21.53 -6.81
C HIS A 549 -14.07 20.26 -6.11
N ALA A 550 -14.77 19.91 -5.04
CA ALA A 550 -14.35 18.82 -4.17
C ALA A 550 -14.46 17.44 -4.84
N LEU A 551 -15.47 17.23 -5.70
CA LEU A 551 -15.58 16.00 -6.47
C LEU A 551 -14.51 15.91 -7.58
N MET A 552 -14.21 17.00 -8.28
CA MET A 552 -13.20 16.97 -9.35
C MET A 552 -11.79 16.79 -8.77
N SER A 553 -11.40 17.53 -7.74
CA SER A 553 -10.06 17.38 -7.15
C SER A 553 -9.78 15.98 -6.60
N MET A 554 -10.83 15.19 -6.35
CA MET A 554 -10.76 13.86 -5.76
C MET A 554 -10.69 12.70 -6.77
N ILE A 555 -10.80 12.95 -8.08
CA ILE A 555 -10.93 11.88 -9.09
C ILE A 555 -9.77 10.88 -9.08
N GLY A 556 -8.55 11.40 -8.93
CA GLY A 556 -7.30 10.68 -8.83
C GLY A 556 -6.84 10.60 -7.38
N ASN A 557 -7.77 10.66 -6.43
CA ASN A 557 -7.56 10.72 -4.97
C ASN A 557 -8.64 9.91 -4.22
N GLY A 558 -9.00 8.71 -4.68
CA GLY A 558 -9.94 7.87 -3.94
C GLY A 558 -11.43 8.21 -4.15
N LEU A 559 -11.79 8.81 -5.30
CA LEU A 559 -13.19 9.10 -5.65
C LEU A 559 -14.13 7.88 -5.60
N ALA A 560 -13.59 6.67 -5.62
CA ALA A 560 -14.37 5.43 -5.59
C ALA A 560 -15.44 5.37 -4.48
N GLN A 561 -15.28 6.11 -3.38
CA GLN A 561 -16.33 6.32 -2.38
C GLN A 561 -16.87 7.76 -2.29
N ALA A 562 -16.21 8.71 -2.93
CA ALA A 562 -16.62 10.10 -2.98
C ALA A 562 -17.78 10.28 -3.96
N GLY A 563 -18.97 10.55 -3.44
CA GLY A 563 -20.23 10.39 -4.18
C GLY A 563 -21.00 9.17 -3.70
N GLY A 564 -20.35 8.23 -3.01
CA GLY A 564 -20.88 6.97 -2.49
C GLY A 564 -21.78 7.07 -1.28
N SER A 565 -21.71 8.13 -0.49
CA SER A 565 -22.50 8.19 0.75
C SER A 565 -23.54 9.31 0.70
N ILE A 566 -24.04 9.66 -0.49
CA ILE A 566 -25.11 10.67 -0.64
C ILE A 566 -26.49 10.04 -0.52
N ASP A 567 -27.42 10.80 0.02
CA ASP A 567 -28.84 10.48 -0.11
C ASP A 567 -29.27 10.79 -1.56
N LEU A 568 -29.42 9.73 -2.37
CA LEU A 568 -29.87 9.84 -3.76
C LEU A 568 -31.28 10.41 -3.90
N GLY A 569 -32.10 10.35 -2.84
CA GLY A 569 -33.41 10.98 -2.79
C GLY A 569 -33.36 12.51 -2.62
N GLN A 570 -32.26 13.05 -2.06
CA GLN A 570 -32.06 14.49 -1.85
C GLN A 570 -31.12 15.14 -2.87
N ALA A 571 -30.30 14.36 -3.57
CA ALA A 571 -29.31 14.88 -4.50
C ALA A 571 -29.95 15.61 -5.69
N ALA A 572 -29.49 16.85 -5.96
CA ALA A 572 -29.96 17.63 -7.11
C ALA A 572 -29.61 16.93 -8.45
N PRO A 573 -30.45 17.06 -9.50
CA PRO A 573 -30.17 16.43 -10.80
C PRO A 573 -28.81 16.81 -11.42
N GLU A 574 -28.36 18.05 -11.19
CA GLU A 574 -27.05 18.54 -11.65
C GLU A 574 -25.88 17.81 -10.98
N LEU A 575 -26.01 17.48 -9.68
CA LEU A 575 -25.03 16.69 -8.94
C LEU A 575 -24.97 15.24 -9.45
N ILE A 576 -26.13 14.63 -9.67
CA ILE A 576 -26.23 13.28 -10.25
C ILE A 576 -25.62 13.24 -11.65
N GLY A 577 -25.86 14.26 -12.47
CA GLY A 577 -25.24 14.41 -13.79
C GLY A 577 -23.71 14.50 -13.71
N LEU A 578 -23.19 15.37 -12.83
CA LEU A 578 -21.76 15.50 -12.60
C LEU A 578 -21.12 14.18 -12.18
N LEU A 579 -21.69 13.48 -11.19
CA LEU A 579 -21.16 12.20 -10.70
C LEU A 579 -21.12 11.15 -11.82
N ARG A 580 -22.16 11.08 -12.64
CA ARG A 580 -22.21 10.16 -13.79
C ARG A 580 -21.05 10.43 -14.76
N ASP A 581 -20.86 11.68 -15.15
CA ASP A 581 -19.80 12.06 -16.09
C ASP A 581 -18.41 11.84 -15.49
N LEU A 582 -18.25 12.15 -14.21
CA LEU A 582 -17.00 12.00 -13.47
C LEU A 582 -16.58 10.53 -13.33
N PHE A 583 -17.49 9.65 -12.94
CA PHE A 583 -17.20 8.21 -12.86
C PHE A 583 -16.99 7.58 -14.23
N ALA A 584 -17.72 8.02 -15.26
CA ALA A 584 -17.49 7.58 -16.63
C ALA A 584 -16.09 8.00 -17.12
N PHE A 585 -15.68 9.24 -16.85
CA PHE A 585 -14.34 9.72 -17.17
C PHE A 585 -13.25 8.93 -16.42
N ARG A 586 -13.41 8.75 -15.10
CA ARG A 586 -12.47 7.95 -14.28
C ARG A 586 -12.30 6.55 -14.85
N LYS A 587 -13.41 5.87 -15.19
CA LYS A 587 -13.39 4.51 -15.76
C LYS A 587 -12.74 4.48 -17.14
N ARG A 588 -13.00 5.48 -17.99
CA ARG A 588 -12.37 5.61 -19.31
C ARG A 588 -10.84 5.71 -19.22
N PHE A 589 -10.33 6.37 -18.19
CA PHE A 589 -8.91 6.68 -18.01
C PHE A 589 -8.29 6.02 -16.77
N GLU A 590 -8.88 4.92 -16.29
CA GLU A 590 -8.48 4.25 -15.04
C GLU A 590 -7.00 3.85 -15.05
N SER A 591 -6.48 3.44 -16.22
CA SER A 591 -5.08 3.07 -16.37
C SER A 591 -4.11 4.20 -16.00
N TYR A 592 -4.51 5.47 -16.10
CA TYR A 592 -3.67 6.60 -15.70
C TYR A 592 -3.83 6.91 -14.20
N PHE A 593 -5.07 6.95 -13.72
CA PHE A 593 -5.39 7.30 -12.33
C PHE A 593 -5.11 6.18 -11.32
N GLY A 594 -4.77 4.96 -11.76
CA GLY A 594 -4.54 3.81 -10.88
C GLY A 594 -3.08 3.46 -10.61
N VAL A 595 -2.11 4.10 -11.27
CA VAL A 595 -0.72 3.60 -11.25
C VAL A 595 0.18 4.40 -10.31
N TYR A 596 0.31 5.70 -10.55
CA TYR A 596 1.22 6.58 -9.81
C TYR A 596 0.69 8.00 -9.82
N GLN A 597 0.79 8.66 -8.67
CA GLN A 597 0.46 10.06 -8.48
C GLN A 597 1.74 10.84 -8.22
N HIS A 598 2.06 11.78 -9.11
CA HIS A 598 3.12 12.74 -8.90
C HIS A 598 2.57 13.99 -8.21
N VAL A 599 2.98 14.26 -6.97
CA VAL A 599 2.61 15.47 -6.24
C VAL A 599 3.38 16.68 -6.79
N LEU A 600 2.67 17.61 -7.43
CA LEU A 600 3.26 18.83 -7.99
C LEU A 600 3.53 19.89 -6.92
N GLY A 601 2.64 19.98 -5.93
CA GLY A 601 2.78 20.84 -4.75
C GLY A 601 1.99 20.26 -3.59
N PHE A 602 2.50 20.39 -2.37
CA PHE A 602 1.75 19.94 -1.20
C PHE A 602 0.55 20.87 -0.98
N PRO A 603 -0.68 20.35 -0.81
CA PRO A 603 -1.89 21.14 -0.77
C PRO A 603 -1.99 21.92 0.54
N ASP A 604 -1.69 23.22 0.49
CA ASP A 604 -1.69 24.12 1.65
C ASP A 604 -3.01 24.88 1.83
N GLY A 605 -3.90 24.83 0.83
CA GLY A 605 -5.17 25.55 0.80
C GLY A 605 -5.04 27.05 0.46
N ALA A 606 -3.83 27.55 0.25
CA ALA A 606 -3.53 28.96 -0.02
C ALA A 606 -3.02 29.20 -1.44
N ASN A 607 -2.31 28.23 -2.01
CA ASN A 607 -1.75 28.28 -3.35
C ASN A 607 -2.42 27.27 -4.26
N ALA A 608 -2.31 27.49 -5.57
CA ALA A 608 -2.69 26.46 -6.51
C ALA A 608 -1.75 25.26 -6.37
N ASP A 609 -2.32 24.07 -6.40
CA ASP A 609 -1.59 22.82 -6.33
C ASP A 609 -2.00 21.91 -7.51
N GLY A 610 -1.52 20.67 -7.49
CA GLY A 610 -1.88 19.71 -8.51
C GLY A 610 -1.19 18.37 -8.37
N GLU A 611 -1.50 17.52 -9.34
CA GLU A 611 -0.95 16.17 -9.44
C GLU A 611 -0.76 15.75 -10.91
N GLY A 612 0.22 14.90 -11.16
CA GLY A 612 0.47 14.28 -12.45
C GLY A 612 0.18 12.78 -12.43
N HIS A 613 -0.57 12.30 -13.42
CA HIS A 613 -0.91 10.90 -13.66
C HIS A 613 -0.41 10.52 -15.06
N ILE A 614 0.92 10.44 -15.24
CA ILE A 614 1.58 10.23 -16.54
C ILE A 614 2.23 8.85 -16.59
N ILE A 615 1.95 8.11 -17.66
CA ILE A 615 2.50 6.79 -17.97
C ILE A 615 2.96 6.80 -19.42
N ASP A 616 4.22 6.42 -19.66
CA ASP A 616 4.82 6.33 -20.99
C ASP A 616 4.63 7.62 -21.83
N GLY A 617 4.76 8.78 -21.18
CA GLY A 617 4.66 10.09 -21.81
C GLY A 617 3.24 10.55 -22.17
N ALA A 618 2.20 9.85 -21.71
CA ALA A 618 0.80 10.22 -21.87
C ALA A 618 0.03 10.15 -20.54
N GLY A 619 -1.01 10.96 -20.38
CA GLY A 619 -1.79 10.96 -19.15
C GLY A 619 -2.42 12.31 -18.84
N PHE A 620 -2.60 12.61 -17.56
CA PHE A 620 -3.22 13.85 -17.11
C PHE A 620 -2.35 14.63 -16.14
N ILE A 621 -2.39 15.95 -16.24
CA ILE A 621 -2.02 16.87 -15.15
C ILE A 621 -3.31 17.47 -14.62
N VAL A 622 -3.54 17.34 -13.32
CA VAL A 622 -4.67 17.96 -12.61
C VAL A 622 -4.16 19.22 -11.93
N LEU A 623 -4.81 20.35 -12.21
CA LEU A 623 -4.51 21.64 -11.58
C LEU A 623 -5.68 22.03 -10.69
N ILE A 624 -5.40 22.43 -9.45
CA ILE A 624 -6.40 22.69 -8.42
C ILE A 624 -6.17 24.08 -7.86
N ASN A 625 -7.19 24.94 -7.92
CA ASN A 625 -7.20 26.21 -7.18
C ASN A 625 -8.10 26.06 -5.95
N PRO A 626 -7.55 25.91 -4.74
CA PRO A 626 -8.36 25.78 -3.51
C PRO A 626 -8.92 27.12 -3.01
N THR A 627 -8.55 28.25 -3.64
CA THR A 627 -8.86 29.58 -3.12
C THR A 627 -10.16 30.16 -3.66
N ARG A 628 -10.63 31.24 -3.01
CA ARG A 628 -11.77 32.05 -3.45
C ARG A 628 -11.39 33.14 -4.46
N GLU A 629 -10.12 33.20 -4.88
CA GLU A 629 -9.58 34.15 -5.84
C GLU A 629 -9.12 33.43 -7.11
N ALA A 630 -8.97 34.16 -8.21
CA ALA A 630 -8.39 33.59 -9.42
C ALA A 630 -6.86 33.50 -9.26
N THR A 631 -6.26 32.49 -9.86
CA THR A 631 -4.81 32.27 -9.81
C THR A 631 -4.29 31.82 -11.17
N GLU A 632 -2.99 31.96 -11.37
CA GLU A 632 -2.29 31.54 -12.59
C GLU A 632 -1.31 30.42 -12.25
N VAL A 633 -1.31 29.37 -13.07
CA VAL A 633 -0.41 28.23 -12.90
C VAL A 633 0.34 27.98 -14.19
N ARG A 634 1.67 27.94 -14.13
CA ARG A 634 2.49 27.44 -15.23
C ARG A 634 2.39 25.92 -15.25
N LEU A 635 1.99 25.34 -16.39
CA LEU A 635 1.84 23.89 -16.51
C LEU A 635 3.21 23.22 -16.28
N PRO A 636 3.38 22.29 -15.33
CA PRO A 636 4.69 21.82 -14.90
C PRO A 636 5.22 20.70 -15.81
N LEU A 637 5.38 20.99 -17.11
CA LEU A 637 5.89 20.03 -18.10
C LEU A 637 7.38 19.74 -17.94
N ASP A 638 8.09 20.53 -17.15
CA ASP A 638 9.52 20.42 -16.87
C ASP A 638 9.87 19.60 -15.63
N GLU A 639 8.88 19.09 -14.88
CA GLU A 639 9.09 18.18 -13.75
C GLU A 639 9.70 16.83 -14.24
N PRO A 640 10.94 16.48 -13.82
CA PRO A 640 11.63 15.28 -14.29
C PRO A 640 10.85 13.98 -14.10
N GLU A 641 10.06 13.89 -13.04
CA GLU A 641 9.32 12.70 -12.61
C GLU A 641 8.10 12.40 -13.48
N LEU A 642 7.63 13.39 -14.25
CA LEU A 642 6.63 13.17 -15.29
C LEU A 642 7.21 12.40 -16.48
N GLU A 643 8.55 12.28 -16.57
CA GLU A 643 9.28 11.51 -17.59
C GLU A 643 8.86 11.87 -19.02
N LEU A 644 8.51 13.13 -19.23
CA LEU A 644 8.13 13.65 -20.54
C LEU A 644 9.39 13.82 -21.40
N GLU A 645 9.36 13.23 -22.60
CA GLU A 645 10.45 13.38 -23.56
C GLU A 645 10.70 14.85 -23.94
N HIS A 646 11.95 15.19 -24.28
CA HIS A 646 12.25 16.49 -24.86
C HIS A 646 11.55 16.64 -26.21
N GLY A 647 10.49 17.45 -26.28
CA GLY A 647 9.76 17.63 -27.53
C GLY A 647 8.47 18.42 -27.39
N LYS A 648 7.63 18.27 -28.42
CA LYS A 648 6.31 18.88 -28.50
C LYS A 648 5.27 17.88 -27.98
N HIS A 649 4.54 18.27 -26.94
CA HIS A 649 3.46 17.49 -26.34
C HIS A 649 2.11 18.04 -26.82
N LEU A 650 1.21 17.16 -27.21
CA LEU A 650 -0.17 17.52 -27.55
C LEU A 650 -0.94 17.71 -26.24
N LEU A 651 -1.64 18.83 -26.14
CA LEU A 651 -2.40 19.21 -24.95
C LEU A 651 -3.90 19.24 -25.27
N SER A 652 -4.72 18.85 -24.30
CA SER A 652 -6.18 18.87 -24.38
C SER A 652 -6.78 19.19 -23.01
N ASP A 653 -7.85 19.99 -22.97
CA ASP A 653 -8.59 20.30 -21.74
C ASP A 653 -9.78 19.34 -21.58
N TRP A 654 -9.75 18.54 -20.51
CA TRP A 654 -10.75 17.53 -20.17
C TRP A 654 -11.62 17.94 -18.97
N SER A 655 -11.64 19.22 -18.60
CA SER A 655 -12.41 19.72 -17.46
C SER A 655 -13.94 19.56 -17.61
N HIS A 656 -14.40 19.25 -18.83
CA HIS A 656 -15.78 18.89 -19.16
C HIS A 656 -16.09 17.39 -19.08
N LEU A 657 -15.09 16.55 -18.75
CA LEU A 657 -15.17 15.11 -18.45
C LEU A 657 -15.64 14.19 -19.61
N THR A 658 -16.23 14.73 -20.67
CA THR A 658 -16.80 13.96 -21.78
C THR A 658 -15.89 13.89 -22.99
N GLU A 659 -15.27 15.03 -23.34
CA GLU A 659 -14.34 15.17 -24.46
C GLU A 659 -13.18 16.10 -24.13
N GLY A 660 -12.03 15.86 -24.77
CA GLY A 660 -10.85 16.70 -24.68
C GLY A 660 -10.92 17.84 -25.69
N MET A 661 -10.91 19.08 -25.22
CA MET A 661 -10.84 20.26 -26.08
C MET A 661 -9.39 20.54 -26.46
N PRO A 662 -9.01 20.54 -27.76
CA PRO A 662 -7.63 20.74 -28.16
C PRO A 662 -7.06 22.06 -27.64
N MET A 663 -5.84 22.01 -27.11
CA MET A 663 -5.07 23.18 -26.69
C MET A 663 -3.85 23.35 -27.61
N ASP A 664 -3.24 24.53 -27.58
CA ASP A 664 -1.97 24.75 -28.26
C ASP A 664 -0.91 23.79 -27.70
N PRO A 665 -0.22 23.02 -28.55
CA PRO A 665 0.82 22.13 -28.07
C PRO A 665 1.99 22.90 -27.46
N ALA A 666 2.66 22.29 -26.48
CA ALA A 666 3.75 22.92 -25.74
C ALA A 666 5.01 22.07 -25.72
N THR A 667 6.11 22.65 -25.24
CA THR A 667 7.35 21.93 -24.95
C THR A 667 7.69 22.08 -23.47
N THR A 668 8.51 21.17 -22.93
CA THR A 668 9.00 21.27 -21.54
C THR A 668 9.73 22.60 -21.28
N ALA A 669 10.40 23.17 -22.29
CA ALA A 669 11.07 24.46 -22.20
C ALA A 669 10.14 25.69 -22.27
N LYS A 670 8.90 25.52 -22.76
CA LYS A 670 7.90 26.60 -22.93
C LYS A 670 6.50 26.10 -22.59
N PRO A 671 6.24 25.73 -21.33
CA PRO A 671 4.91 25.33 -20.93
C PRO A 671 3.95 26.53 -20.90
N PRO A 672 2.65 26.31 -21.16
CA PRO A 672 1.64 27.36 -21.11
C PRO A 672 1.35 27.79 -19.67
N VAL A 673 0.78 28.99 -19.52
CA VAL A 673 0.20 29.48 -18.27
C VAL A 673 -1.31 29.32 -18.36
N ILE A 674 -1.88 28.70 -17.34
CA ILE A 674 -3.31 28.38 -17.23
C ILE A 674 -3.93 29.27 -16.16
N GLN A 675 -5.02 29.94 -16.50
CA GLN A 675 -5.85 30.69 -15.57
C GLN A 675 -6.81 29.73 -14.87
N LEU A 676 -6.81 29.74 -13.54
CA LEU A 676 -7.76 29.00 -12.73
C LEU A 676 -8.67 30.00 -11.99
N ALA A 677 -9.95 29.94 -12.28
CA ALA A 677 -10.99 30.61 -11.52
C ALA A 677 -11.01 30.09 -10.07
N PRO A 678 -11.66 30.82 -9.13
CA PRO A 678 -11.81 30.35 -7.75
C PRO A 678 -12.38 28.93 -7.67
N LEU A 679 -11.85 28.07 -6.80
CA LEU A 679 -12.34 26.68 -6.66
C LEU A 679 -12.39 25.88 -7.98
N GLU A 680 -11.62 26.26 -8.99
CA GLU A 680 -11.57 25.53 -10.26
C GLU A 680 -10.62 24.34 -10.17
N VAL A 681 -11.01 23.23 -10.79
CA VAL A 681 -10.16 22.06 -11.04
C VAL A 681 -10.11 21.86 -12.55
N ARG A 682 -8.89 21.74 -13.10
CA ARG A 682 -8.68 21.45 -14.52
C ARG A 682 -7.94 20.16 -14.75
N TYR A 683 -8.38 19.42 -15.76
CA TYR A 683 -7.68 18.22 -16.25
C TYR A 683 -7.04 18.51 -17.58
N ILE A 684 -5.72 18.55 -17.62
CA ILE A 684 -4.95 18.77 -18.84
C ILE A 684 -4.42 17.42 -19.31
N GLY A 685 -5.02 16.90 -20.38
CA GLY A 685 -4.57 15.69 -21.05
C GLY A 685 -3.30 15.94 -21.85
N ILE A 686 -2.27 15.14 -21.59
CA ILE A 686 -0.98 15.14 -22.28
C ILE A 686 -0.93 13.93 -23.20
N ASN A 687 -0.82 14.15 -24.51
CA ASN A 687 -0.71 13.10 -25.53
C ASN A 687 -1.81 12.01 -25.51
N ILE A 688 -2.96 12.27 -24.88
CA ILE A 688 -4.07 11.30 -24.73
C ILE A 688 -4.68 10.90 -26.08
N ASP A 689 -4.71 11.81 -27.06
CA ASP A 689 -5.35 11.59 -28.37
C ASP A 689 -4.40 10.96 -29.42
N ARG A 690 -3.25 10.41 -29.02
CA ARG A 690 -2.29 9.77 -29.96
C ARG A 690 -2.67 8.35 -30.42
N LYS A 691 -3.82 7.82 -30.01
CA LYS A 691 -4.27 6.47 -30.38
C LYS A 691 -5.19 6.45 -31.59
#